data_AF-A0A6I2U4C1-F1
#
_entry.id   AF-A0A6I2U4C1-F1
#
_cell.length_a   1.000
_cell.length_b   1.000
_cell.length_c   1.000
_cell.angle_alpha   90.00
_cell.angle_beta   90.00
_cell.angle_gamma   90.00
#
_symmetry.space_group_name_H-M   'P 1'
#
loop_
_entity.id
_entity.type
_entity.pdbx_description
1 polymer ?
#
loop_
_entity_poly.entity_id
_entity_poly.type
_entity_poly.pdbx_seq_one_letter_code
_entity_poly.pdbx_strand_id
1 'polypeptide(L)'
;MNLNRIFSIFCLLLFFTGEVELYAWTYPTSKPSIPFSSGDGSSSNPYEIRNAQDLANLAYMVREEGEDYTDKYFVMTNDITLNKNLVNADCTDRNTGNFQVWKPIGKYGFWRNNTFKGDFNGNSHTIYGLFIEANDYYNGLFGVADWGTIRNLTIADSYMCASYPFSSNYYGFIAGQTSNVSLLNCHVKNSCVRNIDNASQNKLAIGGLVGNPLNWGDFRKCSFNGNFVLHSFHKKSEIYAGGLLGEGDITFGYSYYHKLYSCSTKGKFKVTGSPAIGVYGIGRNIGDAYGCVAGMDFDIQTHGEYYTGEPYDYNYPLDVASFAYSSGRCTLCTTYGTIKVGEPDNPVCVQPFREQLLNFHNIRIGTFNSVGKLMKNDEDMIDQCAAYTNVELYLHDDSKGNAFITSFGLMGISKIYDQVLKLKNCIVAGNHIIKSNTAIDYKPVVLDVDNGNFDRAWEWAKGVKYCTYVNGVKDEGFNFSEYENKIFESITPEELKGDELLAGLNALSDGGNQWGRIPTEGDFTDYPMPLICGGSISDMKGTGSQESPYLIGSETDLRLFQQTVEQGGGVDKYYKLTADIDMSEQPMPAIGQANPFQGTFDGNGHSINGLVTEKGYLFHYLQGTVKNLTLLDYKGKADKTGIVTSIACFVGGSADGKVSKPGYIKNCYVSGNIEAYRSSLAAENNVEATGLCLNIYEPSTVENSYFKGSIKVSSKTVDGQIVNSGYVGSSYPAATYLYVGGLAGKFSKVTESTNPTAIKQCYASFTYECDETGKTFNSKTVYGTIADRSSHQNVNDCFYVCDKEIDNYTEKLGSESELNDKLGGFSGWKKGCYRPVVEGTKYYTATLPDESRTVTYLDAIPEANTTPNYIMNVKTSDDPYADKMVWQLPNVAVYVPSEQTDYILNCKLDQTHDFKYTPTSGAATKGQLIYNLTQTDKGYHMICLPGVVE
;
A
#
# COMPACT_ATOMS: atom_id res chain seq x y z
N MET A 1 -33.71 -2.55 -75.05
CA MET A 1 -33.44 -2.99 -73.66
C MET A 1 -31.95 -2.75 -73.41
N ASN A 2 -31.68 -1.82 -72.50
CA ASN A 2 -30.55 -0.90 -72.54
C ASN A 2 -29.19 -1.47 -72.10
N LEU A 3 -28.15 -0.89 -72.71
CA LEU A 3 -26.77 -0.72 -72.24
C LEU A 3 -26.70 -0.68 -70.70
N ASN A 4 -26.09 -1.70 -70.06
CA ASN A 4 -25.57 -1.63 -68.68
C ASN A 4 -24.76 -2.89 -68.30
N ARG A 5 -23.85 -3.37 -69.17
CA ARG A 5 -22.93 -4.48 -68.83
C ARG A 5 -21.45 -4.24 -69.15
N ILE A 6 -21.06 -2.99 -69.43
CA ILE A 6 -19.67 -2.63 -69.80
C ILE A 6 -19.04 -1.60 -68.81
N PHE A 7 -19.71 -1.23 -67.72
CA PHE A 7 -19.16 -0.29 -66.72
C PHE A 7 -18.66 -0.93 -65.41
N SER A 8 -18.82 -2.25 -65.21
CA SER A 8 -18.46 -2.91 -63.94
C SER A 8 -17.16 -3.73 -63.95
N ILE A 9 -16.38 -3.70 -65.04
CA ILE A 9 -15.15 -4.53 -65.15
C ILE A 9 -13.88 -3.67 -65.37
N PHE A 10 -13.99 -2.36 -65.55
CA PHE A 10 -12.83 -1.48 -65.77
C PHE A 10 -12.33 -0.70 -64.54
N CYS A 11 -12.96 -0.82 -63.37
CA CYS A 11 -12.45 -0.21 -62.11
C CYS A 11 -11.84 -1.23 -61.13
N LEU A 12 -11.69 -2.49 -61.53
CA LEU A 12 -11.19 -3.58 -60.66
C LEU A 12 -9.81 -4.11 -61.06
N LEU A 13 -9.06 -3.36 -61.88
CA LEU A 13 -7.69 -3.67 -62.30
C LEU A 13 -6.82 -2.41 -62.31
N LEU A 14 -6.59 -1.83 -61.13
CA LEU A 14 -5.44 -0.98 -60.81
C LEU A 14 -5.05 -1.24 -59.34
N PHE A 15 -4.73 -2.49 -59.01
CA PHE A 15 -3.82 -2.80 -57.92
C PHE A 15 -2.49 -3.20 -58.55
N PHE A 16 -1.39 -2.72 -57.96
CA PHE A 16 0.01 -2.75 -58.42
C PHE A 16 0.49 -1.53 -59.23
N THR A 17 0.50 -0.38 -58.55
CA THR A 17 1.75 0.40 -58.39
C THR A 17 1.81 0.85 -56.93
N GLY A 18 2.97 0.70 -56.28
CA GLY A 18 3.12 0.78 -54.83
C GLY A 18 2.48 2.01 -54.18
N GLU A 19 1.51 1.76 -53.30
CA GLU A 19 1.01 2.75 -52.37
C GLU A 19 1.76 2.56 -51.05
N VAL A 20 2.71 3.47 -50.80
CA VAL A 20 3.04 3.85 -49.43
C VAL A 20 1.76 4.50 -48.91
N GLU A 21 0.91 3.77 -48.19
CA GLU A 21 -0.13 4.38 -47.37
C GLU A 21 0.59 5.18 -46.26
N LEU A 22 0.91 6.45 -46.57
CA LEU A 22 1.21 7.44 -45.55
C LEU A 22 -0.01 7.50 -44.63
N TYR A 23 0.22 7.47 -43.33
CA TYR A 23 -0.73 7.90 -42.31
C TYR A 23 -1.00 9.40 -42.51
N ALA A 24 -1.77 9.75 -43.54
CA ALA A 24 -1.87 11.12 -44.03
C ALA A 24 -2.83 11.90 -43.14
N TRP A 25 -2.32 12.40 -42.02
CA TRP A 25 -2.90 13.50 -41.29
C TRP A 25 -2.14 14.78 -41.66
N THR A 26 -2.83 15.90 -41.73
CA THR A 26 -2.22 17.19 -42.07
C THR A 26 -2.68 18.25 -41.10
N TYR A 27 -1.81 19.20 -40.77
CA TYR A 27 -2.25 20.37 -40.01
C TYR A 27 -3.20 21.20 -40.87
N PRO A 28 -4.38 21.56 -40.35
CA PRO A 28 -5.25 22.51 -41.02
C PRO A 28 -4.52 23.82 -41.36
N THR A 29 -4.88 24.43 -42.47
CA THR A 29 -4.43 25.79 -42.85
C THR A 29 -5.49 26.86 -42.57
N SER A 30 -6.66 26.44 -42.09
CA SER A 30 -7.80 27.27 -41.72
C SER A 30 -8.65 26.52 -40.69
N LYS A 31 -9.39 27.26 -39.84
CA LYS A 31 -10.31 26.70 -38.84
C LYS A 31 -11.22 25.60 -39.41
N PRO A 32 -11.11 24.34 -38.92
CA PRO A 32 -12.01 23.26 -39.31
C PRO A 32 -13.45 23.55 -38.89
N SER A 33 -14.42 23.28 -39.76
CA SER A 33 -15.85 23.41 -39.44
C SER A 33 -16.34 22.36 -38.46
N ILE A 34 -15.74 21.16 -38.49
CA ILE A 34 -16.01 20.04 -37.60
C ILE A 34 -14.64 19.53 -37.11
N PRO A 35 -14.08 20.12 -36.03
CA PRO A 35 -12.72 19.81 -35.59
C PRO A 35 -12.57 18.42 -34.98
N PHE A 36 -13.65 17.83 -34.46
CA PHE A 36 -13.62 16.56 -33.72
C PHE A 36 -14.68 15.59 -34.28
N SER A 37 -14.46 14.29 -34.07
CA SER A 37 -15.35 13.24 -34.61
C SER A 37 -16.79 13.34 -34.07
N SER A 38 -16.96 13.72 -32.80
CA SER A 38 -18.24 13.91 -32.12
C SER A 38 -18.03 14.63 -30.77
N GLY A 39 -19.12 14.80 -30.00
CA GLY A 39 -19.10 15.41 -28.67
C GLY A 39 -19.34 16.92 -28.67
N ASP A 40 -19.81 17.45 -27.55
CA ASP A 40 -19.98 18.90 -27.32
C ASP A 40 -18.96 19.48 -26.31
N GLY A 41 -18.07 18.62 -25.81
CA GLY A 41 -17.02 18.97 -24.86
C GLY A 41 -17.52 19.11 -23.43
N SER A 42 -18.77 18.77 -23.12
CA SER A 42 -19.23 18.63 -21.73
C SER A 42 -18.69 17.34 -21.10
N SER A 43 -18.71 17.26 -19.76
CA SER A 43 -18.26 16.07 -19.04
C SER A 43 -19.09 14.82 -19.36
N SER A 44 -20.38 14.97 -19.67
CA SER A 44 -21.27 13.87 -20.09
C SER A 44 -21.13 13.49 -21.57
N ASN A 45 -20.58 14.38 -22.39
CA ASN A 45 -20.45 14.21 -23.83
C ASN A 45 -19.15 14.86 -24.35
N PRO A 46 -17.98 14.33 -23.95
CA PRO A 46 -16.67 14.89 -24.27
C PRO A 46 -16.40 14.89 -25.78
N TYR A 47 -15.54 15.78 -26.25
CA TYR A 47 -15.05 15.74 -27.62
C TYR A 47 -14.27 14.45 -27.87
N GLU A 48 -14.66 13.69 -28.89
CA GLU A 48 -13.97 12.45 -29.26
C GLU A 48 -12.75 12.73 -30.15
N ILE A 49 -11.59 12.23 -29.72
CA ILE A 49 -10.36 12.18 -30.49
C ILE A 49 -10.18 10.75 -31.00
N ARG A 50 -10.61 10.48 -32.23
CA ARG A 50 -10.70 9.12 -32.78
C ARG A 50 -9.48 8.73 -33.60
N ASN A 51 -8.75 9.70 -34.13
CA ASN A 51 -7.67 9.48 -35.11
C ASN A 51 -6.66 10.64 -35.09
N ALA A 52 -5.57 10.50 -35.85
CA ALA A 52 -4.48 11.47 -35.92
C ALA A 52 -4.92 12.86 -36.44
N GLN A 53 -5.92 12.92 -37.32
CA GLN A 53 -6.44 14.19 -37.84
C GLN A 53 -7.23 14.95 -36.77
N ASP A 54 -8.04 14.28 -35.94
CA ASP A 54 -8.74 14.93 -34.82
C ASP A 54 -7.74 15.56 -33.83
N LEU A 55 -6.62 14.87 -33.57
CA LEU A 55 -5.56 15.36 -32.72
C LEU A 55 -4.80 16.55 -33.36
N ALA A 56 -4.55 16.50 -34.67
CA ALA A 56 -3.96 17.62 -35.42
C ALA A 56 -4.90 18.84 -35.49
N ASN A 57 -6.22 18.61 -35.57
CA ASN A 57 -7.22 19.66 -35.47
C ASN A 57 -7.21 20.29 -34.08
N LEU A 58 -7.12 19.50 -32.99
CA LEU A 58 -6.98 20.03 -31.64
C LEU A 58 -5.74 20.93 -31.52
N ALA A 59 -4.60 20.47 -32.03
CA ALA A 59 -3.36 21.25 -32.06
C ALA A 59 -3.57 22.59 -32.77
N TYR A 60 -4.20 22.59 -33.96
CA TYR A 60 -4.49 23.82 -34.69
C TYR A 60 -5.45 24.75 -33.94
N MET A 61 -6.56 24.22 -33.40
CA MET A 61 -7.58 25.01 -32.69
C MET A 61 -7.00 25.72 -31.47
N VAL A 62 -6.18 25.03 -30.68
CA VAL A 62 -5.51 25.66 -29.53
C VAL A 62 -4.41 26.60 -30.02
N ARG A 63 -3.48 26.10 -30.84
CA ARG A 63 -2.23 26.79 -31.14
C ARG A 63 -2.42 28.00 -32.04
N GLU A 64 -3.24 27.90 -33.08
CA GLU A 64 -3.36 28.95 -34.10
C GLU A 64 -4.61 29.81 -33.92
N GLU A 65 -5.77 29.22 -33.63
CA GLU A 65 -7.01 29.98 -33.39
C GLU A 65 -7.08 30.57 -31.97
N GLY A 66 -6.35 29.99 -31.00
CA GLY A 66 -6.38 30.43 -29.61
C GLY A 66 -7.70 30.09 -28.91
N GLU A 67 -8.34 28.99 -29.30
CA GLU A 67 -9.59 28.54 -28.70
C GLU A 67 -9.39 28.20 -27.22
N ASP A 68 -10.29 28.73 -26.39
CA ASP A 68 -10.28 28.49 -24.95
C ASP A 68 -11.11 27.24 -24.64
N TYR A 69 -10.42 26.17 -24.22
CA TYR A 69 -11.02 24.90 -23.81
C TYR A 69 -11.13 24.76 -22.29
N THR A 70 -11.14 25.87 -21.54
CA THR A 70 -11.47 25.84 -20.12
C THR A 70 -12.82 25.13 -19.89
N ASP A 71 -12.86 24.22 -18.92
CA ASP A 71 -14.03 23.37 -18.58
C ASP A 71 -14.52 22.47 -19.74
N LYS A 72 -13.65 22.15 -20.71
CA LYS A 72 -13.96 21.23 -21.81
C LYS A 72 -13.23 19.90 -21.67
N TYR A 73 -13.93 18.84 -22.05
CA TYR A 73 -13.49 17.46 -21.88
C TYR A 73 -13.23 16.81 -23.23
N PHE A 74 -12.12 16.08 -23.32
CA PHE A 74 -11.68 15.30 -24.47
C PHE A 74 -11.48 13.85 -24.07
N VAL A 75 -11.87 12.92 -24.97
CA VAL A 75 -11.66 11.49 -24.75
C VAL A 75 -11.13 10.83 -26.02
N MET A 76 -10.08 10.00 -25.88
CA MET A 76 -9.66 9.13 -26.97
C MET A 76 -10.57 7.92 -27.06
N THR A 77 -10.92 7.53 -28.29
CA THR A 77 -11.75 6.35 -28.55
C THR A 77 -10.99 5.22 -29.25
N ASN A 78 -9.75 5.48 -29.71
CA ASN A 78 -8.86 4.51 -30.31
C ASN A 78 -7.40 4.86 -29.98
N ASP A 79 -6.51 3.88 -30.18
CA ASP A 79 -5.09 4.14 -30.35
C ASP A 79 -4.85 4.98 -31.60
N ILE A 80 -3.91 5.91 -31.52
CA ILE A 80 -3.60 6.87 -32.59
C ILE A 80 -2.16 6.67 -33.03
N THR A 81 -1.93 6.46 -34.33
CA THR A 81 -0.58 6.37 -34.90
C THR A 81 -0.27 7.65 -35.68
N LEU A 82 0.72 8.41 -35.21
CA LEU A 82 1.24 9.60 -35.89
C LEU A 82 2.34 9.26 -36.90
N ASN A 83 3.23 8.37 -36.49
CA ASN A 83 4.29 7.77 -37.31
C ASN A 83 4.41 6.28 -36.96
N LYS A 84 4.92 5.46 -37.88
CA LYS A 84 5.16 4.02 -37.64
C LYS A 84 6.64 3.69 -37.61
N ASN A 85 7.04 2.83 -36.67
CA ASN A 85 8.42 2.33 -36.54
C ASN A 85 9.40 3.49 -36.46
N LEU A 86 9.10 4.48 -35.61
CA LEU A 86 9.86 5.72 -35.55
C LEU A 86 11.23 5.49 -34.90
N VAL A 87 11.33 4.64 -33.88
CA VAL A 87 12.59 4.42 -33.16
C VAL A 87 13.28 3.10 -33.51
N ASN A 88 14.60 3.08 -33.39
CA ASN A 88 15.40 1.88 -33.54
C ASN A 88 15.26 0.92 -32.34
N ALA A 89 15.68 -0.33 -32.50
CA ALA A 89 15.42 -1.40 -31.54
C ALA A 89 16.11 -1.20 -30.17
N ASP A 90 17.28 -0.57 -30.13
CA ASP A 90 18.01 -0.25 -28.89
C ASP A 90 17.59 1.11 -28.29
N CYS A 91 16.64 1.79 -28.94
CA CYS A 91 16.11 3.08 -28.56
C CYS A 91 17.18 4.17 -28.37
N THR A 92 18.20 4.20 -29.22
CA THR A 92 19.26 5.22 -29.16
C THR A 92 19.08 6.32 -30.22
N ASP A 93 18.29 6.07 -31.26
CA ASP A 93 18.04 6.99 -32.36
C ASP A 93 16.70 6.69 -33.07
N ARG A 94 16.32 7.53 -34.03
CA ARG A 94 15.21 7.23 -34.94
C ARG A 94 15.63 6.30 -36.08
N ASN A 95 14.70 5.55 -36.64
CA ASN A 95 14.92 4.83 -37.91
C ASN A 95 15.08 5.83 -39.08
N THR A 96 15.52 5.34 -40.24
CA THR A 96 15.51 6.12 -41.48
C THR A 96 14.12 6.05 -42.13
N GLY A 97 13.57 7.19 -42.53
CA GLY A 97 12.23 7.27 -43.10
C GLY A 97 11.73 8.70 -43.23
N ASN A 98 10.61 8.87 -43.92
CA ASN A 98 9.91 10.16 -44.00
C ASN A 98 8.89 10.23 -42.85
N PHE A 99 9.29 10.84 -41.75
CA PHE A 99 8.45 11.01 -40.56
C PHE A 99 7.92 12.44 -40.47
N GLN A 100 6.65 12.55 -40.09
CA GLN A 100 5.99 13.84 -39.93
C GLN A 100 6.25 14.40 -38.53
N VAL A 101 6.85 15.59 -38.48
CA VAL A 101 7.13 16.31 -37.24
C VAL A 101 5.82 16.82 -36.62
N TRP A 102 5.68 16.62 -35.31
CA TRP A 102 4.57 17.12 -34.53
C TRP A 102 4.68 18.63 -34.28
N LYS A 103 3.54 19.32 -34.30
CA LYS A 103 3.37 20.70 -33.84
C LYS A 103 2.59 20.62 -32.53
N PRO A 104 3.14 21.17 -31.45
CA PRO A 104 2.57 21.02 -30.12
C PRO A 104 1.15 21.59 -30.00
N ILE A 105 0.33 20.97 -29.16
CA ILE A 105 -0.95 21.56 -28.73
C ILE A 105 -0.64 22.69 -27.74
N GLY A 106 -0.90 23.92 -28.17
CA GLY A 106 -0.67 25.14 -27.39
C GLY A 106 0.77 25.68 -27.45
N LYS A 107 0.91 26.99 -27.25
CA LYS A 107 2.16 27.76 -27.28
C LYS A 107 2.02 29.05 -26.45
N TYR A 108 3.14 29.62 -26.00
CA TYR A 108 3.16 31.04 -25.67
C TYR A 108 3.38 31.85 -26.94
N GLY A 109 2.55 32.86 -27.15
CA GLY A 109 2.66 33.81 -28.24
C GLY A 109 3.16 35.17 -27.75
N PHE A 110 3.63 35.99 -28.69
CA PHE A 110 4.13 37.34 -28.38
C PHE A 110 3.03 38.29 -27.86
N TRP A 111 1.80 38.14 -28.36
CA TRP A 111 0.66 39.01 -28.05
C TRP A 111 -0.40 38.34 -27.15
N ARG A 112 -0.53 37.02 -27.22
CA ARG A 112 -1.46 36.20 -26.43
C ARG A 112 -0.89 34.81 -26.21
N ASN A 113 -1.18 34.25 -25.04
CA ASN A 113 -0.84 32.89 -24.68
C ASN A 113 -1.96 31.95 -25.14
N ASN A 114 -1.61 30.96 -25.94
CA ASN A 114 -2.53 29.98 -26.48
C ASN A 114 -2.26 28.64 -25.78
N THR A 115 -2.63 28.53 -24.51
CA THR A 115 -2.39 27.33 -23.69
C THR A 115 -3.54 26.35 -23.80
N PHE A 116 -3.25 25.05 -23.69
CA PHE A 116 -4.30 24.05 -23.55
C PHE A 116 -4.82 24.03 -22.11
N LYS A 117 -6.14 24.18 -21.92
CA LYS A 117 -6.80 24.27 -20.61
C LYS A 117 -7.91 23.24 -20.38
N GLY A 118 -8.01 22.24 -21.26
CA GLY A 118 -9.06 21.21 -21.19
C GLY A 118 -8.64 19.98 -20.38
N ASP A 119 -9.61 19.11 -20.09
CA ASP A 119 -9.38 17.78 -19.51
C ASP A 119 -9.22 16.74 -20.63
N PHE A 120 -8.03 16.15 -20.75
CA PHE A 120 -7.71 15.15 -21.77
C PHE A 120 -7.63 13.75 -21.18
N ASN A 121 -8.61 12.90 -21.49
CA ASN A 121 -8.62 11.49 -21.09
C ASN A 121 -8.20 10.59 -22.27
N GLY A 122 -6.99 10.03 -22.20
CA GLY A 122 -6.52 9.03 -23.15
C GLY A 122 -7.30 7.70 -23.09
N ASN A 123 -8.14 7.49 -22.06
CA ASN A 123 -9.01 6.32 -21.94
C ASN A 123 -8.28 4.96 -22.10
N SER A 124 -7.03 4.91 -21.62
CA SER A 124 -6.11 3.76 -21.74
C SER A 124 -5.60 3.47 -23.14
N HIS A 125 -5.79 4.39 -24.08
CA HIS A 125 -5.26 4.31 -25.43
C HIS A 125 -3.83 4.83 -25.54
N THR A 126 -3.17 4.44 -26.63
CA THR A 126 -1.79 4.78 -26.94
C THR A 126 -1.69 5.72 -28.14
N ILE A 127 -0.85 6.75 -28.04
CA ILE A 127 -0.36 7.53 -29.18
C ILE A 127 1.02 6.99 -29.58
N TYR A 128 1.13 6.46 -30.79
CA TYR A 128 2.36 5.92 -31.37
C TYR A 128 3.05 6.93 -32.28
N GLY A 129 4.38 6.94 -32.30
CA GLY A 129 5.13 7.69 -33.30
C GLY A 129 5.12 9.19 -33.11
N LEU A 130 5.03 9.69 -31.87
CA LEU A 130 5.16 11.12 -31.61
C LEU A 130 6.60 11.55 -31.94
N PHE A 131 6.75 12.39 -32.95
CA PHE A 131 8.04 12.84 -33.43
C PHE A 131 8.22 14.33 -33.15
N ILE A 132 9.08 14.65 -32.19
CA ILE A 132 9.36 16.01 -31.72
C ILE A 132 10.74 16.45 -32.23
N GLU A 133 10.79 17.56 -32.95
CA GLU A 133 12.02 18.28 -33.31
C GLU A 133 11.95 19.73 -32.82
N ALA A 134 13.10 20.41 -32.80
CA ALA A 134 13.24 21.77 -32.32
C ALA A 134 12.61 22.82 -33.25
N ASN A 135 11.29 22.94 -33.23
CA ASN A 135 10.52 23.92 -33.99
C ASN A 135 9.75 24.93 -33.10
N ASP A 136 9.81 24.79 -31.78
CA ASP A 136 9.16 25.67 -30.80
C ASP A 136 10.02 25.78 -29.52
N TYR A 137 9.64 26.68 -28.60
CA TYR A 137 10.25 26.81 -27.27
C TYR A 137 9.73 25.78 -26.27
N TYR A 138 8.51 25.30 -26.49
CA TYR A 138 7.80 24.36 -25.62
C TYR A 138 7.32 23.19 -26.44
N ASN A 139 7.92 22.02 -26.24
CA ASN A 139 7.80 20.91 -27.16
C ASN A 139 7.30 19.65 -26.44
N GLY A 140 6.21 19.11 -26.96
CA GLY A 140 5.58 17.88 -26.48
C GLY A 140 4.34 17.57 -27.31
N LEU A 141 3.57 16.54 -26.92
CA LEU A 141 2.20 16.41 -27.42
C LEU A 141 1.46 17.73 -27.19
N PHE A 142 1.55 18.24 -25.97
CA PHE A 142 1.21 19.60 -25.60
C PHE A 142 2.49 20.46 -25.55
N GLY A 143 2.47 21.65 -26.12
CA GLY A 143 3.56 22.61 -25.95
C GLY A 143 3.45 23.22 -24.57
N VAL A 144 2.34 23.90 -24.34
CA VAL A 144 1.99 24.49 -23.05
C VAL A 144 0.59 24.06 -22.63
N ALA A 145 0.49 23.40 -21.48
CA ALA A 145 -0.77 23.11 -20.81
C ALA A 145 -0.87 23.94 -19.53
N ASP A 146 -2.05 24.52 -19.28
CA ASP A 146 -2.30 25.40 -18.14
C ASP A 146 -3.68 25.09 -17.57
N TRP A 147 -3.75 24.60 -16.34
CA TRP A 147 -4.95 24.03 -15.71
C TRP A 147 -5.45 22.74 -16.38
N GLY A 148 -6.29 21.99 -15.66
CA GLY A 148 -6.91 20.75 -16.15
C GLY A 148 -6.12 19.47 -15.86
N THR A 149 -6.65 18.34 -16.34
CA THR A 149 -6.10 17.01 -16.12
C THR A 149 -5.76 16.31 -17.43
N ILE A 150 -4.56 15.74 -17.52
CA ILE A 150 -4.20 14.78 -18.56
C ILE A 150 -4.13 13.39 -17.92
N ARG A 151 -4.92 12.42 -18.40
CA ARG A 151 -5.01 11.11 -17.75
C ARG A 151 -5.15 9.92 -18.68
N ASN A 152 -4.74 8.74 -18.19
CA ASN A 152 -4.91 7.44 -18.86
C ASN A 152 -4.36 7.42 -20.29
N LEU A 153 -3.17 7.99 -20.49
CA LEU A 153 -2.57 8.16 -21.80
C LEU A 153 -1.23 7.46 -21.86
N THR A 154 -1.00 6.66 -22.90
CA THR A 154 0.33 6.13 -23.22
C THR A 154 0.90 6.79 -24.47
N ILE A 155 2.17 7.17 -24.45
CA ILE A 155 2.95 7.53 -25.64
C ILE A 155 4.00 6.44 -25.87
N ALA A 156 4.10 5.93 -27.09
CA ALA A 156 5.01 4.84 -27.42
C ALA A 156 5.68 4.97 -28.79
N ASP A 157 6.79 4.25 -29.01
CA ASP A 157 7.53 4.28 -30.28
C ASP A 157 7.78 5.72 -30.74
N SER A 158 8.25 6.57 -29.82
CA SER A 158 8.28 8.03 -30.01
C SER A 158 9.69 8.59 -29.90
N TYR A 159 9.99 9.63 -30.68
CA TYR A 159 11.34 10.19 -30.77
C TYR A 159 11.33 11.69 -30.52
N MET A 160 12.27 12.15 -29.69
CA MET A 160 12.46 13.55 -29.35
C MET A 160 13.89 13.96 -29.63
N CYS A 161 14.05 14.99 -30.47
CA CYS A 161 15.33 15.62 -30.74
C CYS A 161 15.32 17.06 -30.24
N ALA A 162 15.85 17.26 -29.04
CA ALA A 162 15.93 18.57 -28.41
C ALA A 162 17.08 19.40 -29.02
N SER A 163 16.81 20.64 -29.38
CA SER A 163 17.84 21.58 -29.83
C SER A 163 17.40 23.01 -29.52
N TYR A 164 18.27 24.00 -29.77
CA TYR A 164 17.98 25.33 -30.32
C TYR A 164 18.78 26.49 -29.65
N PRO A 165 19.25 27.52 -30.41
CA PRO A 165 20.35 28.40 -29.96
C PRO A 165 19.99 29.84 -29.53
N PHE A 166 18.73 30.21 -29.28
CA PHE A 166 18.38 31.63 -29.03
C PHE A 166 17.69 31.98 -27.68
N SER A 167 17.06 31.03 -26.98
CA SER A 167 16.52 31.22 -25.61
C SER A 167 16.40 29.88 -24.87
N SER A 168 15.86 29.87 -23.64
CA SER A 168 15.55 28.63 -22.90
C SER A 168 14.47 27.80 -23.61
N ASN A 169 14.65 26.47 -23.68
CA ASN A 169 13.69 25.54 -24.30
C ASN A 169 13.35 24.37 -23.38
N TYR A 170 12.12 23.89 -23.51
CA TYR A 170 11.56 22.85 -22.65
C TYR A 170 10.92 21.73 -23.47
N TYR A 171 11.29 20.49 -23.15
CA TYR A 171 10.91 19.32 -23.92
C TYR A 171 10.36 18.21 -23.01
N GLY A 172 9.20 17.66 -23.35
CA GLY A 172 8.64 16.47 -22.71
C GLY A 172 7.65 15.76 -23.62
N PHE A 173 7.61 14.42 -23.62
CA PHE A 173 6.73 13.70 -24.55
C PHE A 173 5.25 14.04 -24.32
N ILE A 174 4.83 14.21 -23.07
CA ILE A 174 3.48 14.68 -22.75
C ILE A 174 3.41 16.19 -22.95
N ALA A 175 4.29 16.95 -22.29
CA ALA A 175 4.27 18.41 -22.38
C ALA A 175 5.65 19.07 -22.38
N GLY A 176 5.81 20.15 -23.15
CA GLY A 176 6.97 21.02 -23.02
C GLY A 176 6.97 21.73 -21.66
N GLN A 177 5.87 22.39 -21.34
CA GLN A 177 5.66 23.05 -20.06
C GLN A 177 4.23 22.85 -19.55
N THR A 178 4.09 22.71 -18.23
CA THR A 178 2.79 22.63 -17.55
C THR A 178 2.66 23.68 -16.46
N SER A 179 1.47 24.21 -16.22
CA SER A 179 1.17 25.09 -15.09
C SER A 179 -0.16 24.68 -14.47
N ASN A 180 -0.20 24.31 -13.18
CA ASN A 180 -1.44 23.86 -12.50
C ASN A 180 -2.11 22.63 -13.15
N VAL A 181 -1.33 21.72 -13.75
CA VAL A 181 -1.83 20.53 -14.46
C VAL A 181 -1.62 19.28 -13.62
N SER A 182 -2.61 18.38 -13.62
CA SER A 182 -2.49 17.04 -13.06
C SER A 182 -2.23 16.00 -14.15
N LEU A 183 -1.21 15.16 -13.98
CA LEU A 183 -0.94 14.01 -14.83
C LEU A 183 -1.27 12.73 -14.05
N LEU A 184 -2.27 11.97 -14.51
CA LEU A 184 -2.75 10.78 -13.80
C LEU A 184 -2.68 9.55 -14.71
N ASN A 185 -1.92 8.53 -14.33
CA ASN A 185 -1.81 7.28 -15.10
C ASN A 185 -1.34 7.54 -16.54
N CYS A 186 -0.26 8.33 -16.68
CA CYS A 186 0.34 8.70 -17.96
C CYS A 186 1.71 8.04 -18.12
N HIS A 187 1.92 7.39 -19.27
CA HIS A 187 3.09 6.53 -19.49
C HIS A 187 3.78 6.87 -20.81
N VAL A 188 5.11 6.84 -20.80
CA VAL A 188 5.94 6.90 -22.00
C VAL A 188 6.77 5.62 -22.05
N LYS A 189 6.72 4.86 -23.14
CA LYS A 189 7.46 3.60 -23.27
C LYS A 189 8.08 3.43 -24.65
N ASN A 190 9.25 2.78 -24.74
CA ASN A 190 9.95 2.54 -26.01
C ASN A 190 10.14 3.86 -26.79
N SER A 191 10.64 4.89 -26.13
CA SER A 191 10.77 6.24 -26.69
C SER A 191 12.14 6.83 -26.38
N CYS A 192 12.72 7.52 -27.36
CA CYS A 192 14.15 7.84 -27.36
C CYS A 192 14.36 9.34 -27.45
N VAL A 193 15.34 9.83 -26.70
CA VAL A 193 15.60 11.25 -26.54
C VAL A 193 17.03 11.55 -26.95
N ARG A 194 17.22 12.54 -27.82
CA ARG A 194 18.53 13.08 -28.20
C ARG A 194 18.55 14.59 -28.07
N ASN A 195 19.75 15.16 -28.06
CA ASN A 195 19.93 16.57 -28.31
C ASN A 195 21.03 16.85 -29.34
N ILE A 196 20.93 18.01 -30.00
CA ILE A 196 21.89 18.49 -31.00
C ILE A 196 22.68 19.67 -30.43
N ASP A 197 23.93 19.80 -30.86
CA ASP A 197 24.87 20.89 -30.56
C ASP A 197 24.22 22.26 -30.46
N ASN A 198 24.49 22.92 -29.34
CA ASN A 198 24.03 24.25 -29.05
C ASN A 198 25.22 25.15 -28.68
N ALA A 199 25.53 26.12 -29.54
CA ALA A 199 26.58 27.11 -29.28
C ALA A 199 26.16 28.20 -28.27
N SER A 200 24.90 28.23 -27.83
CA SER A 200 24.36 29.21 -26.88
C SER A 200 24.51 28.78 -25.42
N GLN A 201 24.54 29.76 -24.52
CA GLN A 201 24.56 29.55 -23.06
C GLN A 201 23.15 29.38 -22.46
N ASN A 202 22.13 29.15 -23.29
CA ASN A 202 20.75 29.07 -22.84
C ASN A 202 20.42 27.71 -22.24
N LYS A 203 19.39 27.71 -21.39
CA LYS A 203 18.87 26.53 -20.72
C LYS A 203 18.16 25.56 -21.66
N LEU A 204 18.41 24.27 -21.47
CA LEU A 204 17.70 23.19 -22.12
C LEU A 204 17.19 22.20 -21.07
N ALA A 205 15.88 22.19 -20.80
CA ALA A 205 15.27 21.23 -19.87
C ALA A 205 14.51 20.13 -20.62
N ILE A 206 14.85 18.88 -20.34
CA ILE A 206 14.35 17.71 -21.06
C ILE A 206 13.78 16.70 -20.06
N GLY A 207 12.47 16.55 -20.01
CA GLY A 207 11.81 15.51 -19.21
C GLY A 207 11.33 14.36 -20.07
N GLY A 208 11.37 13.13 -19.55
CA GLY A 208 10.71 12.01 -20.23
C GLY A 208 9.20 12.22 -20.38
N LEU A 209 8.55 12.94 -19.45
CA LEU A 209 7.14 13.34 -19.55
C LEU A 209 6.99 14.84 -19.77
N VAL A 210 7.58 15.65 -18.90
CA VAL A 210 7.39 17.11 -18.90
C VAL A 210 8.72 17.85 -18.82
N GLY A 211 8.96 18.79 -19.74
CA GLY A 211 10.19 19.59 -19.75
C GLY A 211 10.32 20.50 -18.53
N ASN A 212 9.33 21.36 -18.32
CA ASN A 212 9.30 22.31 -17.21
C ASN A 212 7.91 22.39 -16.58
N PRO A 213 7.69 21.75 -15.42
CA PRO A 213 6.51 22.02 -14.63
C PRO A 213 6.67 23.35 -13.87
N LEU A 214 5.63 24.18 -13.91
CA LEU A 214 5.47 25.44 -13.19
C LEU A 214 4.28 25.35 -12.21
N ASN A 215 4.29 26.18 -11.18
CA ASN A 215 3.22 26.24 -10.18
C ASN A 215 2.90 24.85 -9.59
N TRP A 216 1.63 24.51 -9.35
CA TRP A 216 1.27 23.19 -8.82
C TRP A 216 1.26 22.12 -9.92
N GLY A 217 1.91 21.00 -9.68
CA GLY A 217 1.80 19.82 -10.54
C GLY A 217 1.53 18.58 -9.70
N ASP A 218 0.54 17.78 -10.06
CA ASP A 218 0.22 16.53 -9.36
C ASP A 218 0.35 15.35 -10.34
N PHE A 219 1.41 14.57 -10.17
CA PHE A 219 1.80 13.46 -11.02
C PHE A 219 1.55 12.17 -10.26
N ARG A 220 0.60 11.34 -10.72
CA ARG A 220 0.23 10.11 -10.03
C ARG A 220 0.30 8.91 -10.96
N LYS A 221 0.99 7.86 -10.54
CA LYS A 221 1.12 6.61 -11.30
C LYS A 221 1.67 6.84 -12.71
N CYS A 222 2.60 7.78 -12.85
CA CYS A 222 3.22 8.11 -14.12
C CYS A 222 4.52 7.33 -14.32
N SER A 223 4.86 7.00 -15.57
CA SER A 223 6.13 6.31 -15.81
C SER A 223 6.82 6.68 -17.12
N PHE A 224 8.14 6.64 -17.11
CA PHE A 224 8.97 6.69 -18.31
C PHE A 224 9.82 5.42 -18.45
N ASN A 225 9.79 4.82 -19.64
CA ASN A 225 10.62 3.68 -20.02
C ASN A 225 11.25 3.95 -21.40
N GLY A 226 12.51 4.36 -21.42
CA GLY A 226 13.19 4.77 -22.65
C GLY A 226 14.63 5.23 -22.40
N ASN A 227 15.34 5.63 -23.45
CA ASN A 227 16.75 5.98 -23.36
C ASN A 227 17.00 7.43 -23.79
N PHE A 228 18.00 8.04 -23.16
CA PHE A 228 18.51 9.37 -23.47
C PHE A 228 19.93 9.23 -24.02
N VAL A 229 20.18 9.79 -25.20
CA VAL A 229 21.54 9.94 -25.77
C VAL A 229 21.82 11.42 -25.89
N LEU A 230 22.46 11.97 -24.87
CA LEU A 230 22.72 13.39 -24.73
C LEU A 230 24.18 13.72 -25.01
N HIS A 231 24.40 14.92 -25.53
CA HIS A 231 25.71 15.51 -25.70
C HIS A 231 25.70 16.92 -25.08
N SER A 232 26.73 17.25 -24.29
CA SER A 232 26.93 18.58 -23.74
C SER A 232 28.02 19.31 -24.52
N PHE A 233 27.86 20.60 -24.81
CA PHE A 233 28.66 21.28 -25.84
C PHE A 233 29.53 22.42 -25.33
N HIS A 234 29.17 23.03 -24.19
CA HIS A 234 29.85 24.22 -23.67
C HIS A 234 30.17 24.03 -22.19
N LYS A 235 31.28 24.62 -21.72
CA LYS A 235 31.67 24.60 -20.30
C LYS A 235 30.65 25.29 -19.38
N LYS A 236 29.70 26.06 -19.93
CA LYS A 236 28.64 26.78 -19.20
C LYS A 236 27.21 26.44 -19.66
N SER A 237 27.01 25.39 -20.46
CA SER A 237 25.65 25.04 -20.93
C SER A 237 24.78 24.55 -19.78
N GLU A 238 23.53 24.99 -19.75
CA GLU A 238 22.51 24.62 -18.75
C GLU A 238 21.62 23.48 -19.29
N ILE A 239 22.18 22.29 -19.47
CA ILE A 239 21.39 21.11 -19.86
C ILE A 239 20.93 20.38 -18.60
N TYR A 240 19.61 20.27 -18.44
CA TYR A 240 18.98 19.52 -17.36
C TYR A 240 18.06 18.46 -17.96
N ALA A 241 18.34 17.19 -17.69
CA ALA A 241 17.51 16.11 -18.18
C ALA A 241 17.04 15.20 -17.05
N GLY A 242 15.77 14.81 -17.07
CA GLY A 242 15.22 13.90 -16.08
C GLY A 242 14.30 12.85 -16.68
N GLY A 243 14.29 11.66 -16.07
CA GLY A 243 13.45 10.56 -16.54
C GLY A 243 11.96 10.90 -16.57
N LEU A 244 11.45 11.76 -15.68
CA LEU A 244 10.09 12.30 -15.74
C LEU A 244 10.07 13.79 -16.07
N LEU A 245 10.82 14.58 -15.31
CA LEU A 245 10.79 16.04 -15.35
C LEU A 245 12.16 16.59 -15.75
N GLY A 246 12.22 17.56 -16.65
CA GLY A 246 13.49 18.23 -16.97
C GLY A 246 13.96 19.10 -15.81
N GLU A 247 13.26 20.21 -15.59
CA GLU A 247 13.48 21.08 -14.44
C GLU A 247 12.20 21.73 -13.95
N GLY A 248 11.88 21.60 -12.66
CA GLY A 248 10.82 22.37 -12.00
C GLY A 248 11.25 23.80 -11.64
N ASP A 249 10.29 24.71 -11.53
CA ASP A 249 10.55 26.10 -11.14
C ASP A 249 10.79 26.27 -9.63
N ILE A 250 11.68 27.20 -9.28
CA ILE A 250 12.04 27.59 -7.92
C ILE A 250 11.94 29.11 -7.79
N THR A 251 10.73 29.65 -7.64
CA THR A 251 10.60 31.09 -7.34
C THR A 251 11.00 31.35 -5.88
N PHE A 252 11.95 32.26 -5.66
CA PHE A 252 12.46 32.62 -4.31
C PHE A 252 11.33 32.94 -3.32
N GLY A 253 11.18 32.09 -2.30
CA GLY A 253 10.25 32.31 -1.18
C GLY A 253 8.91 31.57 -1.25
N TYR A 254 8.58 30.95 -2.39
CA TYR A 254 7.41 30.08 -2.54
C TYR A 254 7.78 28.89 -3.43
N SER A 255 8.02 27.72 -2.82
CA SER A 255 8.16 26.47 -3.59
C SER A 255 6.77 26.07 -4.06
N TYR A 256 6.55 26.11 -5.36
CA TYR A 256 5.34 25.50 -5.90
C TYR A 256 5.54 23.98 -5.96
N TYR A 257 4.71 23.26 -5.21
CA TYR A 257 4.89 21.83 -4.95
C TYR A 257 4.48 21.00 -6.17
N HIS A 258 5.46 20.47 -6.91
CA HIS A 258 5.23 19.34 -7.81
C HIS A 258 5.21 18.07 -6.99
N LYS A 259 4.05 17.42 -6.88
CA LYS A 259 3.88 16.19 -6.11
C LYS A 259 3.89 14.99 -7.05
N LEU A 260 4.73 14.02 -6.74
CA LEU A 260 4.87 12.77 -7.46
C LEU A 260 4.42 11.65 -6.53
N TYR A 261 3.46 10.85 -6.98
CA TYR A 261 2.90 9.72 -6.23
C TYR A 261 2.98 8.46 -7.06
N SER A 262 3.72 7.45 -6.58
CA SER A 262 3.87 6.15 -7.25
C SER A 262 4.35 6.25 -8.69
N CYS A 263 5.29 7.17 -8.96
CA CYS A 263 5.86 7.35 -10.30
C CYS A 263 7.15 6.53 -10.47
N SER A 264 7.45 6.08 -11.70
CA SER A 264 8.62 5.23 -11.96
C SER A 264 9.39 5.59 -13.22
N THR A 265 10.71 5.38 -13.21
CA THR A 265 11.57 5.53 -14.40
C THR A 265 12.43 4.30 -14.62
N LYS A 266 12.65 3.96 -15.90
CA LYS A 266 13.52 2.88 -16.34
C LYS A 266 14.17 3.21 -17.67
N GLY A 267 15.42 2.78 -17.85
CA GLY A 267 16.18 2.93 -19.08
C GLY A 267 17.55 3.53 -18.83
N LYS A 268 18.17 4.12 -19.85
CA LYS A 268 19.58 4.55 -19.78
C LYS A 268 19.81 5.98 -20.26
N PHE A 269 20.61 6.73 -19.52
CA PHE A 269 21.29 7.94 -19.97
C PHE A 269 22.67 7.57 -20.52
N LYS A 270 22.96 7.98 -21.76
CA LYS A 270 24.30 8.02 -22.33
C LYS A 270 24.66 9.47 -22.60
N VAL A 271 25.67 9.99 -21.92
CA VAL A 271 26.06 11.40 -21.96
C VAL A 271 27.48 11.55 -22.44
N THR A 272 27.72 12.44 -23.40
CA THR A 272 29.05 12.71 -23.98
C THR A 272 29.33 14.21 -24.07
N GLY A 273 30.56 14.60 -24.39
CA GLY A 273 30.91 16.00 -24.68
C GLY A 273 31.49 16.76 -23.48
N SER A 274 31.14 18.03 -23.32
CA SER A 274 31.62 18.92 -22.26
C SER A 274 31.06 18.54 -20.87
N PRO A 275 31.74 18.89 -19.79
CA PRO A 275 31.37 18.47 -18.44
C PRO A 275 30.32 19.35 -17.73
N ALA A 276 29.50 20.10 -18.48
CA ALA A 276 28.45 20.95 -17.90
C ALA A 276 27.07 20.36 -18.22
N ILE A 277 26.54 19.53 -17.33
CA ILE A 277 25.24 18.86 -17.49
C ILE A 277 24.71 18.31 -16.17
N GLY A 278 23.40 18.47 -15.95
CA GLY A 278 22.65 17.81 -14.88
C GLY A 278 21.74 16.71 -15.44
N VAL A 279 21.93 15.46 -15.03
CA VAL A 279 21.04 14.35 -15.41
C VAL A 279 20.47 13.64 -14.19
N TYR A 280 19.17 13.37 -14.22
CA TYR A 280 18.41 12.92 -13.07
C TYR A 280 17.51 11.72 -13.39
N GLY A 281 17.41 10.76 -12.48
CA GLY A 281 16.54 9.59 -12.64
C GLY A 281 15.07 9.99 -12.69
N ILE A 282 14.69 10.98 -11.88
CA ILE A 282 13.34 11.57 -11.86
C ILE A 282 13.33 12.97 -12.49
N GLY A 283 14.08 13.92 -11.96
CA GLY A 283 14.13 15.30 -12.44
C GLY A 283 14.73 16.29 -11.45
N ARG A 284 14.99 17.53 -11.91
CA ARG A 284 15.50 18.63 -11.08
C ARG A 284 14.38 19.45 -10.44
N ASN A 285 14.58 19.95 -9.22
CA ASN A 285 13.61 20.80 -8.51
C ASN A 285 12.21 20.16 -8.41
N ILE A 286 12.17 18.88 -8.02
CA ILE A 286 10.90 18.21 -7.73
C ILE A 286 10.37 18.68 -6.37
N GLY A 287 9.06 18.78 -6.19
CA GLY A 287 8.48 19.03 -4.87
C GLY A 287 8.51 17.74 -4.06
N ASP A 288 7.35 17.16 -3.81
CA ASP A 288 7.25 15.92 -3.03
C ASP A 288 7.30 14.70 -3.95
N ALA A 289 7.94 13.62 -3.51
CA ALA A 289 7.92 12.30 -4.08
C ALA A 289 7.52 11.27 -3.02
N TYR A 290 6.42 10.55 -3.27
CA TYR A 290 5.91 9.51 -2.40
C TYR A 290 5.80 8.21 -3.19
N GLY A 291 6.45 7.14 -2.72
CA GLY A 291 6.37 5.84 -3.38
C GLY A 291 6.99 5.79 -4.78
N CYS A 292 7.93 6.69 -5.09
CA CYS A 292 8.50 6.79 -6.43
C CYS A 292 9.74 5.90 -6.62
N VAL A 293 9.95 5.40 -7.84
CA VAL A 293 11.07 4.53 -8.22
C VAL A 293 11.93 5.19 -9.28
N ALA A 294 13.23 5.38 -8.99
CA ALA A 294 14.19 5.84 -9.98
C ALA A 294 15.11 4.68 -10.39
N GLY A 295 14.86 4.10 -11.56
CA GLY A 295 15.55 2.93 -12.11
C GLY A 295 16.31 3.22 -13.41
N MET A 296 16.84 4.44 -13.57
CA MET A 296 17.64 4.83 -14.73
C MET A 296 19.12 4.47 -14.50
N ASP A 297 19.76 3.88 -15.50
CA ASP A 297 21.21 3.74 -15.57
C ASP A 297 21.85 4.99 -16.19
N PHE A 298 23.06 5.34 -15.79
CA PHE A 298 23.80 6.49 -16.28
C PHE A 298 25.18 6.07 -16.78
N ASP A 299 25.52 6.49 -17.98
CA ASP A 299 26.82 6.25 -18.63
C ASP A 299 27.36 7.59 -19.13
N ILE A 300 28.25 8.18 -18.34
CA ILE A 300 28.71 9.56 -18.46
C ILE A 300 30.17 9.56 -18.94
N GLN A 301 30.38 10.01 -20.17
CA GLN A 301 31.68 10.10 -20.84
C GLN A 301 31.94 11.56 -21.26
N THR A 302 31.97 12.46 -20.28
CA THR A 302 32.22 13.89 -20.50
C THR A 302 33.69 14.23 -20.24
N HIS A 303 34.29 15.07 -21.09
CA HIS A 303 35.71 15.42 -21.02
C HIS A 303 35.89 16.94 -21.20
N GLY A 304 36.90 17.51 -20.53
CA GLY A 304 37.31 18.91 -20.71
C GLY A 304 37.46 19.69 -19.40
N GLU A 305 37.49 21.01 -19.50
CA GLU A 305 37.56 21.90 -18.33
C GLU A 305 36.18 22.13 -17.71
N TYR A 306 36.10 21.97 -16.39
CA TYR A 306 34.90 22.10 -15.58
C TYR A 306 34.76 23.54 -15.07
N TYR A 307 33.70 24.23 -15.49
CA TYR A 307 33.41 25.58 -15.04
C TYR A 307 32.62 25.55 -13.73
N THR A 308 33.24 26.03 -12.66
CA THR A 308 32.54 26.41 -11.44
C THR A 308 32.07 27.85 -11.62
N GLY A 309 30.77 28.10 -11.58
CA GLY A 309 30.19 29.43 -11.85
C GLY A 309 30.54 30.50 -10.82
N GLU A 310 29.86 31.65 -10.90
CA GLU A 310 29.87 32.62 -9.80
C GLU A 310 29.16 32.01 -8.57
N PRO A 311 29.51 32.44 -7.33
CA PRO A 311 29.20 31.73 -6.08
C PRO A 311 27.71 31.52 -5.73
N TYR A 312 26.76 31.91 -6.59
CA TYR A 312 25.33 31.90 -6.30
C TYR A 312 24.48 30.91 -7.11
N ASP A 313 24.97 30.38 -8.24
CA ASP A 313 24.13 29.53 -9.13
C ASP A 313 24.68 28.12 -9.42
N TYR A 314 25.99 27.85 -9.21
CA TYR A 314 26.62 26.62 -9.71
C TYR A 314 27.61 25.98 -8.74
N ASN A 315 27.12 25.04 -7.94
CA ASN A 315 27.98 24.30 -7.03
C ASN A 315 28.67 23.08 -7.69
N TYR A 316 28.10 22.51 -8.78
CA TYR A 316 28.60 21.27 -9.42
C TYR A 316 28.39 21.28 -10.96
N PRO A 317 29.44 21.46 -11.79
CA PRO A 317 29.31 21.44 -13.25
C PRO A 317 28.77 20.12 -13.83
N LEU A 318 29.19 18.97 -13.29
CA LEU A 318 28.58 17.67 -13.59
C LEU A 318 27.76 17.21 -12.38
N ASP A 319 26.45 17.06 -12.57
CA ASP A 319 25.53 16.60 -11.52
C ASP A 319 24.72 15.40 -12.01
N VAL A 320 24.93 14.25 -11.39
CA VAL A 320 24.28 12.99 -11.76
C VAL A 320 23.56 12.46 -10.54
N ALA A 321 22.24 12.26 -10.64
CA ALA A 321 21.48 11.76 -9.52
C ALA A 321 20.32 10.84 -9.88
N SER A 322 19.93 9.91 -9.02
CA SER A 322 18.60 9.28 -9.17
C SER A 322 17.49 10.28 -8.80
N PHE A 323 17.68 11.06 -7.72
CA PHE A 323 16.84 12.18 -7.27
C PHE A 323 17.71 13.44 -7.02
N ALA A 324 17.24 14.61 -7.48
CA ALA A 324 18.05 15.84 -7.54
C ALA A 324 18.14 16.65 -6.23
N TYR A 325 19.01 17.67 -6.26
CA TYR A 325 19.47 18.57 -5.19
C TYR A 325 18.44 19.48 -4.50
N SER A 326 17.20 19.45 -4.92
CA SER A 326 16.17 20.38 -4.46
C SER A 326 14.82 19.68 -4.38
N SER A 327 14.84 18.35 -4.17
CA SER A 327 13.62 17.64 -3.88
C SER A 327 13.04 18.11 -2.54
N GLY A 328 11.72 18.34 -2.51
CA GLY A 328 10.93 18.44 -1.29
C GLY A 328 10.86 17.08 -0.59
N ARG A 329 9.66 16.62 -0.19
CA ARG A 329 9.53 15.37 0.59
C ARG A 329 9.81 14.15 -0.24
N CYS A 330 10.86 13.37 0.04
CA CYS A 330 10.95 11.99 -0.46
C CYS A 330 10.56 11.00 0.65
N THR A 331 9.57 10.14 0.39
CA THR A 331 9.06 9.16 1.37
C THR A 331 8.67 7.88 0.65
N LEU A 332 9.03 6.72 1.21
CA LEU A 332 8.83 5.41 0.57
C LEU A 332 9.39 5.33 -0.85
N CYS A 333 10.45 6.06 -1.19
CA CYS A 333 11.02 6.04 -2.53
C CYS A 333 12.17 5.01 -2.63
N THR A 334 12.35 4.44 -3.81
CA THR A 334 13.42 3.48 -4.10
C THR A 334 14.27 3.95 -5.27
N THR A 335 15.58 3.78 -5.18
CA THR A 335 16.52 3.97 -6.30
C THR A 335 17.28 2.68 -6.55
N TYR A 336 17.54 2.35 -7.80
CA TYR A 336 18.40 1.25 -8.21
C TYR A 336 18.95 1.52 -9.62
N GLY A 337 19.91 0.70 -10.05
CA GLY A 337 20.63 0.86 -11.32
C GLY A 337 22.08 1.20 -11.08
N THR A 338 22.77 1.71 -12.11
CA THR A 338 24.19 2.04 -12.05
C THR A 338 24.45 3.46 -12.53
N ILE A 339 25.18 4.24 -11.74
CA ILE A 339 25.78 5.52 -12.17
C ILE A 339 27.24 5.27 -12.52
N LYS A 340 27.57 5.30 -13.82
CA LYS A 340 28.94 5.14 -14.33
C LYS A 340 29.44 6.48 -14.90
N VAL A 341 30.55 6.99 -14.35
CA VAL A 341 31.25 8.19 -14.79
C VAL A 341 32.68 7.82 -15.18
N GLY A 342 32.96 7.86 -16.48
CA GLY A 342 34.18 7.33 -17.06
C GLY A 342 34.22 5.81 -17.11
N GLU A 343 35.29 5.27 -17.66
CA GLU A 343 35.55 3.83 -17.70
C GLU A 343 37.06 3.52 -17.67
N PRO A 344 37.48 2.26 -17.41
CA PRO A 344 38.90 1.93 -17.25
C PRO A 344 39.79 2.38 -18.42
N ASP A 345 39.31 2.18 -19.65
CA ASP A 345 40.05 2.51 -20.87
C ASP A 345 39.81 3.94 -21.37
N ASN A 346 38.84 4.65 -20.78
CA ASN A 346 38.51 6.04 -21.08
C ASN A 346 38.06 6.79 -19.81
N PRO A 347 38.99 7.03 -18.86
CA PRO A 347 38.65 7.72 -17.63
C PRO A 347 38.37 9.20 -17.89
N VAL A 348 37.51 9.79 -17.07
CA VAL A 348 37.15 11.22 -17.17
C VAL A 348 38.28 12.06 -16.58
N CYS A 349 38.73 13.08 -17.30
CA CYS A 349 39.74 14.02 -16.80
C CYS A 349 39.07 15.31 -16.33
N VAL A 350 39.29 15.70 -15.07
CA VAL A 350 38.69 16.90 -14.46
C VAL A 350 39.73 18.00 -14.34
N GLN A 351 39.58 19.06 -15.14
CA GLN A 351 40.43 20.27 -15.04
C GLN A 351 39.57 21.47 -14.59
N PRO A 352 39.77 22.02 -13.37
CA PRO A 352 39.01 23.18 -12.93
C PRO A 352 39.38 24.43 -13.74
N PHE A 353 38.39 25.25 -14.10
CA PHE A 353 38.58 26.43 -14.95
C PHE A 353 39.34 27.60 -14.27
N ARG A 354 39.41 27.66 -12.92
CA ARG A 354 40.08 28.71 -12.11
C ARG A 354 40.67 28.14 -10.81
N GLU A 355 41.57 28.88 -10.15
CA GLU A 355 42.00 28.58 -8.77
C GLU A 355 40.77 28.53 -7.84
N GLN A 356 40.65 27.42 -7.09
CA GLN A 356 39.44 27.05 -6.35
C GLN A 356 39.21 27.97 -5.14
N LEU A 357 37.95 28.36 -4.92
CA LEU A 357 37.46 28.51 -3.55
C LEU A 357 37.34 27.08 -2.99
N LEU A 358 38.04 26.79 -1.90
CA LEU A 358 38.27 25.45 -1.31
C LEU A 358 37.01 24.59 -1.02
N ASN A 359 35.79 25.08 -1.27
CA ASN A 359 34.54 24.52 -0.74
C ASN A 359 33.57 23.92 -1.79
N PHE A 360 33.89 23.86 -3.09
CA PHE A 360 32.96 23.36 -4.14
C PHE A 360 33.55 22.20 -4.96
N HIS A 361 32.74 21.15 -5.23
CA HIS A 361 33.17 19.95 -5.99
C HIS A 361 32.84 20.08 -7.49
N ASN A 362 33.64 19.46 -8.37
CA ASN A 362 33.42 19.52 -9.82
C ASN A 362 32.38 18.51 -10.32
N ILE A 363 32.35 17.34 -9.69
CA ILE A 363 31.44 16.25 -9.98
C ILE A 363 30.63 15.98 -8.73
N ARG A 364 29.31 15.87 -8.87
CA ARG A 364 28.43 15.27 -7.87
C ARG A 364 27.73 14.05 -8.42
N ILE A 365 27.79 12.97 -7.66
CA ILE A 365 27.06 11.73 -7.90
C ILE A 365 26.20 11.46 -6.68
N GLY A 366 24.94 11.07 -6.88
CA GLY A 366 24.24 10.42 -5.79
C GLY A 366 22.88 9.82 -6.08
N THR A 367 22.33 9.15 -5.08
CA THR A 367 21.03 8.49 -5.23
C THR A 367 19.92 9.45 -4.86
N PHE A 368 19.98 10.04 -3.66
CA PHE A 368 19.13 11.13 -3.22
C PHE A 368 20.01 12.34 -2.89
N ASN A 369 20.26 13.22 -3.87
CA ASN A 369 21.22 14.34 -3.72
C ASN A 369 20.77 15.46 -2.76
N SER A 370 19.49 15.53 -2.44
CA SER A 370 18.93 16.40 -1.40
C SER A 370 17.55 15.90 -1.00
N VAL A 371 17.35 15.49 0.25
CA VAL A 371 16.06 15.00 0.76
C VAL A 371 15.30 16.08 1.53
N GLY A 372 15.26 17.31 1.02
CA GLY A 372 14.35 18.34 1.53
C GLY A 372 15.00 19.70 1.80
N LYS A 373 14.22 20.76 1.52
CA LYS A 373 14.31 22.07 2.17
C LYS A 373 13.02 22.26 2.97
N LEU A 374 13.13 22.46 4.28
CA LEU A 374 11.95 22.58 5.13
C LEU A 374 11.40 24.02 5.06
N MET A 375 10.11 24.18 4.74
CA MET A 375 9.41 25.47 4.78
C MET A 375 8.18 25.40 5.70
N LYS A 376 7.75 26.57 6.15
CA LYS A 376 6.78 26.79 7.24
C LYS A 376 5.46 26.03 7.03
N ASN A 377 5.08 25.20 8.02
CA ASN A 377 3.79 24.50 8.21
C ASN A 377 3.67 23.05 7.69
N ASP A 378 4.74 22.41 7.22
CA ASP A 378 4.69 20.99 6.83
C ASP A 378 4.96 20.08 8.04
N GLU A 379 4.02 19.18 8.36
CA GLU A 379 4.22 18.15 9.40
C GLU A 379 5.46 17.28 9.10
N ASP A 380 6.19 16.89 10.15
CA ASP A 380 7.48 16.17 10.14
C ASP A 380 7.71 15.24 8.92
N MET A 381 8.89 15.33 8.30
CA MET A 381 9.21 14.62 7.05
C MET A 381 10.46 13.75 7.12
N ILE A 382 10.32 12.43 7.00
CA ILE A 382 11.12 11.44 6.26
C ILE A 382 10.76 10.13 6.92
N ASP A 383 10.39 9.13 6.12
CA ASP A 383 10.30 7.74 6.57
C ASP A 383 10.56 6.84 5.36
N GLN A 384 11.43 5.83 5.52
CA GLN A 384 11.39 4.58 4.75
C GLN A 384 11.83 4.59 3.27
N CYS A 385 12.98 5.19 2.91
CA CYS A 385 13.52 5.14 1.54
C CYS A 385 14.64 4.09 1.36
N ALA A 386 14.79 3.57 0.14
CA ALA A 386 15.84 2.62 -0.23
C ALA A 386 16.76 3.16 -1.33
N ALA A 387 18.07 3.17 -1.07
CA ALA A 387 19.10 3.56 -2.01
C ALA A 387 19.95 2.36 -2.42
N TYR A 388 19.72 1.81 -3.62
CA TYR A 388 20.42 0.62 -4.14
C TYR A 388 21.35 0.89 -5.33
N THR A 389 21.50 2.14 -5.75
CA THR A 389 22.26 2.45 -6.97
C THR A 389 23.76 2.16 -6.80
N ASN A 390 24.31 1.39 -7.74
CA ASN A 390 25.74 1.16 -7.87
C ASN A 390 26.44 2.41 -8.42
N VAL A 391 27.72 2.63 -8.08
CA VAL A 391 28.48 3.80 -8.54
C VAL A 391 29.82 3.35 -9.10
N GLU A 392 30.11 3.70 -10.34
CA GLU A 392 31.41 3.52 -10.95
C GLU A 392 32.00 4.87 -11.32
N LEU A 393 33.17 5.20 -10.78
CA LEU A 393 33.86 6.46 -11.03
C LEU A 393 35.31 6.16 -11.44
N TYR A 394 35.66 6.55 -12.67
CA TYR A 394 37.01 6.43 -13.20
C TYR A 394 37.52 7.82 -13.60
N LEU A 395 38.43 8.37 -12.80
CA LEU A 395 39.09 9.64 -13.06
C LEU A 395 40.53 9.42 -13.53
N HIS A 396 40.95 10.21 -14.52
CA HIS A 396 42.32 10.15 -15.03
C HIS A 396 43.31 10.69 -13.97
N ASP A 397 44.52 10.13 -13.93
CA ASP A 397 45.56 10.48 -12.94
C ASP A 397 45.93 11.97 -12.94
N ASP A 398 45.90 12.61 -14.11
CA ASP A 398 46.15 14.05 -14.29
C ASP A 398 44.99 14.97 -13.86
N SER A 399 43.89 14.42 -13.34
CA SER A 399 42.76 15.22 -12.87
C SER A 399 43.19 16.11 -11.70
N LYS A 400 42.73 17.37 -11.71
CA LYS A 400 43.02 18.37 -10.67
C LYS A 400 41.77 18.83 -9.91
N GLY A 401 40.61 18.31 -10.28
CA GLY A 401 39.34 18.59 -9.61
C GLY A 401 38.90 17.47 -8.66
N ASN A 402 37.83 17.74 -7.93
CA ASN A 402 37.31 16.87 -6.87
C ASN A 402 35.92 16.34 -7.22
N ALA A 403 35.55 15.18 -6.68
CA ALA A 403 34.22 14.61 -6.80
C ALA A 403 33.57 14.39 -5.44
N PHE A 404 32.25 14.51 -5.39
CA PHE A 404 31.42 14.26 -4.23
C PHE A 404 30.41 13.16 -4.52
N ILE A 405 30.33 12.17 -3.65
CA ILE A 405 29.41 11.04 -3.79
C ILE A 405 28.55 10.95 -2.54
N THR A 406 27.22 10.89 -2.70
CA THR A 406 26.29 10.75 -1.57
C THR A 406 25.10 9.85 -1.90
N SER A 407 24.53 9.19 -0.90
CA SER A 407 23.30 8.43 -1.07
C SER A 407 22.07 9.21 -0.58
N PHE A 408 22.24 9.97 0.50
CA PHE A 408 21.28 10.84 1.12
C PHE A 408 21.97 12.17 1.47
N GLY A 409 21.96 13.11 0.54
CA GLY A 409 22.34 14.50 0.81
C GLY A 409 21.18 15.23 1.50
N LEU A 410 21.43 16.03 2.52
CA LEU A 410 20.40 16.84 3.21
C LEU A 410 20.84 18.30 3.26
N MET A 411 19.95 19.20 2.84
CA MET A 411 20.24 20.63 2.72
C MET A 411 19.84 21.40 4.00
N GLY A 412 20.62 22.43 4.34
CA GLY A 412 20.60 23.21 5.57
C GLY A 412 19.23 23.50 6.21
N ILE A 413 19.13 23.21 7.52
CA ILE A 413 17.97 23.55 8.36
C ILE A 413 18.01 25.04 8.74
N SER A 414 17.29 25.90 8.02
CA SER A 414 17.31 27.34 8.32
C SER A 414 16.64 27.69 9.66
N LYS A 415 17.26 28.62 10.39
CA LYS A 415 17.05 29.18 11.74
C LYS A 415 15.66 29.24 12.42
N ILE A 416 14.51 28.95 11.77
CA ILE A 416 13.19 29.43 12.24
C ILE A 416 12.16 28.31 12.50
N TYR A 417 12.43 27.04 12.17
CA TYR A 417 11.38 26.01 12.16
C TYR A 417 11.77 24.73 12.92
N ASP A 418 10.92 24.33 13.88
CA ASP A 418 11.09 23.18 14.78
C ASP A 418 10.58 21.83 14.20
N GLN A 419 10.21 21.81 12.92
CA GLN A 419 9.76 20.61 12.20
C GLN A 419 10.96 19.96 11.53
N VAL A 420 11.08 18.63 11.66
CA VAL A 420 12.38 17.97 11.62
C VAL A 420 12.37 16.75 10.72
N LEU A 421 13.46 16.60 9.98
CA LEU A 421 13.68 15.51 9.06
C LEU A 421 14.28 14.26 9.74
N LYS A 422 13.71 13.03 9.60
CA LYS A 422 14.18 11.81 10.30
C LYS A 422 14.36 10.57 9.39
N LEU A 423 15.59 10.15 9.07
CA LEU A 423 15.89 8.89 8.36
C LEU A 423 15.79 7.67 9.30
N LYS A 424 14.58 7.30 9.74
CA LYS A 424 14.38 6.20 10.70
C LYS A 424 14.55 4.79 10.11
N ASN A 425 14.10 4.59 8.88
CA ASN A 425 13.94 3.26 8.26
C ASN A 425 14.53 3.23 6.84
N CYS A 426 15.65 3.92 6.62
CA CYS A 426 16.25 4.02 5.30
C CYS A 426 17.37 2.99 5.13
N ILE A 427 17.53 2.49 3.91
CA ILE A 427 18.59 1.55 3.56
C ILE A 427 19.50 2.19 2.51
N VAL A 428 20.81 2.04 2.69
CA VAL A 428 21.82 2.30 1.65
C VAL A 428 22.55 1.01 1.35
N ALA A 429 22.45 0.49 0.14
CA ALA A 429 23.26 -0.65 -0.29
C ALA A 429 23.75 -0.45 -1.72
N GLY A 430 24.89 -1.04 -2.06
CA GLY A 430 25.42 -0.91 -3.42
C GLY A 430 26.91 -1.20 -3.51
N ASN A 431 27.32 -1.55 -4.71
CA ASN A 431 28.72 -1.76 -5.05
C ASN A 431 29.26 -0.51 -5.73
N HIS A 432 30.39 -0.02 -5.22
CA HIS A 432 31.06 1.17 -5.70
C HIS A 432 32.46 0.83 -6.20
N ILE A 433 32.79 1.25 -7.41
CA ILE A 433 34.13 1.17 -7.98
C ILE A 433 34.63 2.60 -8.13
N ILE A 434 35.68 2.97 -7.39
CA ILE A 434 36.21 4.33 -7.39
C ILE A 434 37.71 4.24 -7.72
N LYS A 435 38.09 4.66 -8.93
CA LYS A 435 39.47 4.74 -9.41
C LYS A 435 39.81 6.20 -9.65
N SER A 436 40.55 6.80 -8.72
CA SER A 436 41.01 8.19 -8.81
C SER A 436 42.28 8.39 -7.98
N ASN A 437 43.20 9.23 -8.48
CA ASN A 437 44.31 9.78 -7.71
C ASN A 437 44.00 11.19 -7.15
N THR A 438 42.79 11.72 -7.38
CA THR A 438 42.32 13.01 -6.87
C THR A 438 41.52 12.87 -5.58
N ALA A 439 41.26 14.00 -4.91
CA ALA A 439 40.41 14.02 -3.73
C ALA A 439 38.96 13.65 -4.09
N ILE A 440 38.47 12.59 -3.44
CA ILE A 440 37.07 12.14 -3.50
C ILE A 440 36.48 12.30 -2.09
N ASP A 441 35.39 13.05 -1.97
CA ASP A 441 34.59 13.13 -0.75
C ASP A 441 33.38 12.20 -0.89
N TYR A 442 33.46 11.02 -0.28
CA TYR A 442 32.38 10.04 -0.26
C TYR A 442 31.66 10.12 1.09
N LYS A 443 30.39 10.55 1.08
CA LYS A 443 29.52 10.68 2.26
C LYS A 443 28.11 10.15 1.95
N PRO A 444 27.80 8.87 2.20
CA PRO A 444 26.48 8.26 2.00
C PRO A 444 25.35 9.04 2.65
N VAL A 445 25.57 9.62 3.82
CA VAL A 445 24.59 10.49 4.48
C VAL A 445 25.27 11.81 4.84
N VAL A 446 24.71 12.91 4.36
CA VAL A 446 25.25 14.26 4.59
C VAL A 446 24.15 15.08 5.25
N LEU A 447 24.42 15.64 6.44
CA LEU A 447 23.51 16.53 7.16
C LEU A 447 24.13 17.92 7.28
N ASP A 448 23.51 18.91 6.62
CA ASP A 448 23.86 20.32 6.77
C ASP A 448 23.00 20.94 7.89
N VAL A 449 23.65 21.36 8.99
CA VAL A 449 22.96 21.86 10.20
C VAL A 449 23.46 23.27 10.52
N ASP A 450 22.65 24.29 10.20
CA ASP A 450 22.99 25.71 10.36
C ASP A 450 23.35 26.14 11.82
N ASN A 451 23.16 25.28 12.82
CA ASN A 451 23.38 25.56 14.25
C ASN A 451 24.46 24.69 14.93
N GLY A 452 25.12 23.77 14.22
CA GLY A 452 26.16 22.92 14.82
C GLY A 452 25.68 21.97 15.92
N ASN A 453 24.37 21.70 16.06
CA ASN A 453 23.84 20.69 16.99
C ASN A 453 23.86 19.30 16.33
N PHE A 454 25.07 18.77 16.20
CA PHE A 454 25.35 17.50 15.54
C PHE A 454 24.77 16.27 16.27
N ASP A 455 24.45 16.38 17.56
CA ASP A 455 23.78 15.32 18.32
C ASP A 455 22.34 15.11 17.86
N ARG A 456 21.60 16.21 17.69
CA ARG A 456 20.21 16.16 17.19
C ARG A 456 20.16 15.60 15.78
N ALA A 457 21.11 15.98 14.93
CA ALA A 457 21.25 15.51 13.56
C ALA A 457 21.52 14.00 13.48
N TRP A 458 22.40 13.50 14.35
CA TRP A 458 22.66 12.06 14.48
C TRP A 458 21.42 11.28 14.91
N GLU A 459 20.67 11.75 15.90
CA GLU A 459 19.43 11.11 16.35
C GLU A 459 18.40 10.92 15.24
N TRP A 460 18.45 11.76 14.21
CA TRP A 460 17.59 11.68 13.04
C TRP A 460 18.08 10.75 11.96
N ALA A 461 19.39 10.52 11.88
CA ALA A 461 19.99 9.70 10.83
C ALA A 461 20.33 8.28 11.29
N LYS A 462 20.52 8.05 12.60
CA LYS A 462 21.07 6.80 13.16
C LYS A 462 20.30 5.51 12.81
N GLY A 463 19.06 5.63 12.34
CA GLY A 463 18.26 4.49 11.87
C GLY A 463 18.61 4.00 10.46
N VAL A 464 19.50 4.70 9.74
CA VAL A 464 19.98 4.26 8.43
C VAL A 464 20.82 2.99 8.59
N LYS A 465 20.41 1.94 7.89
CA LYS A 465 21.16 0.68 7.75
C LYS A 465 21.97 0.74 6.46
N TYR A 466 23.22 0.30 6.47
CA TYR A 466 24.06 0.34 5.27
C TYR A 466 24.78 -0.98 4.94
N CYS A 467 24.89 -1.28 3.66
CA CYS A 467 25.55 -2.45 3.09
C CYS A 467 26.24 -2.06 1.77
N THR A 468 27.31 -1.27 1.87
CA THR A 468 28.07 -0.75 0.73
C THR A 468 29.46 -1.38 0.65
N TYR A 469 29.95 -1.53 -0.59
CA TYR A 469 31.30 -2.01 -0.87
C TYR A 469 32.01 -0.99 -1.76
N VAL A 470 33.24 -0.62 -1.41
CA VAL A 470 34.07 0.28 -2.21
C VAL A 470 35.31 -0.48 -2.67
N ASN A 471 35.50 -0.59 -3.99
CA ASN A 471 36.62 -1.32 -4.60
C ASN A 471 36.77 -2.78 -4.08
N GLY A 472 35.64 -3.44 -3.80
CA GLY A 472 35.60 -4.82 -3.29
C GLY A 472 35.85 -4.96 -1.79
N VAL A 473 36.07 -3.86 -1.07
CA VAL A 473 36.20 -3.85 0.39
C VAL A 473 34.87 -3.39 0.98
N LYS A 474 34.35 -4.11 1.98
CA LYS A 474 33.16 -3.69 2.72
C LYS A 474 33.46 -2.36 3.40
N ASP A 475 32.56 -1.40 3.22
CA ASP A 475 32.64 -0.15 3.97
C ASP A 475 32.13 -0.44 5.39
N GLU A 476 33.02 -0.43 6.39
CA GLU A 476 32.68 -0.76 7.79
C GLU A 476 32.80 0.46 8.73
N GLY A 477 33.28 1.60 8.21
CA GLY A 477 33.76 2.73 9.02
C GLY A 477 33.02 4.04 8.77
N PHE A 478 31.77 4.00 8.31
CA PHE A 478 31.11 5.23 7.87
C PHE A 478 30.70 6.14 9.03
N ASN A 479 31.50 7.17 9.25
CA ASN A 479 31.26 8.20 10.25
C ASN A 479 30.22 9.22 9.79
N PHE A 480 29.35 9.61 10.70
CA PHE A 480 28.41 10.70 10.50
C PHE A 480 29.15 12.05 10.44
N SER A 481 29.38 12.56 9.23
CA SER A 481 30.11 13.82 8.96
C SER A 481 31.55 13.81 9.51
N GLU A 482 32.04 14.90 10.13
CA GLU A 482 33.44 15.07 10.56
C GLU A 482 33.80 14.34 11.88
N TYR A 483 32.89 13.58 12.49
CA TYR A 483 33.08 12.98 13.82
C TYR A 483 33.38 11.48 13.77
N GLU A 484 34.58 11.09 14.21
CA GLU A 484 35.08 9.71 14.15
C GLU A 484 34.34 8.67 15.03
N ASN A 485 33.39 9.08 15.88
CA ASN A 485 32.78 8.22 16.90
C ASN A 485 31.28 7.90 16.69
N LYS A 486 30.66 8.37 15.62
CA LYS A 486 29.25 8.12 15.30
C LYS A 486 29.14 7.35 14.00
N ILE A 487 29.02 6.04 14.11
CA ILE A 487 29.06 5.10 12.98
C ILE A 487 27.64 4.57 12.74
N PHE A 488 27.19 4.57 11.49
CA PHE A 488 25.93 3.95 11.10
C PHE A 488 25.93 2.43 11.36
N GLU A 489 24.77 1.78 11.28
CA GLU A 489 24.69 0.33 11.44
C GLU A 489 25.05 -0.39 10.13
N SER A 490 26.20 -1.06 10.10
CA SER A 490 26.64 -1.88 8.98
C SER A 490 25.94 -3.24 9.04
N ILE A 491 25.28 -3.63 7.95
CA ILE A 491 24.66 -4.95 7.80
C ILE A 491 25.38 -5.75 6.70
N THR A 492 25.19 -7.06 6.69
CA THR A 492 25.69 -7.99 5.68
C THR A 492 24.70 -8.12 4.51
N PRO A 493 25.15 -8.61 3.34
CA PRO A 493 24.23 -8.94 2.24
C PRO A 493 23.16 -9.95 2.65
N GLU A 494 23.48 -10.90 3.53
CA GLU A 494 22.54 -11.88 4.08
C GLU A 494 21.49 -11.21 4.97
N GLU A 495 21.89 -10.31 5.87
CA GLU A 495 20.97 -9.53 6.72
C GLU A 495 20.10 -8.58 5.89
N LEU A 496 20.66 -7.97 4.85
CA LEU A 496 19.91 -7.12 3.91
C LEU A 496 18.76 -7.89 3.25
N LYS A 497 18.99 -9.17 2.91
CA LYS A 497 17.98 -10.07 2.35
C LYS A 497 17.19 -10.83 3.42
N GLY A 498 17.54 -10.70 4.69
CA GLY A 498 16.97 -11.47 5.79
C GLY A 498 15.54 -11.04 6.14
N ASP A 499 14.76 -11.96 6.69
CA ASP A 499 13.38 -11.69 7.13
C ASP A 499 13.33 -10.82 8.39
N GLU A 500 14.38 -10.86 9.21
CA GLU A 500 14.49 -10.04 10.41
C GLU A 500 14.55 -8.54 10.09
N LEU A 501 15.35 -8.16 9.08
CA LEU A 501 15.39 -6.77 8.62
C LEU A 501 14.04 -6.34 8.07
N LEU A 502 13.41 -7.18 7.24
CA LEU A 502 12.09 -6.87 6.66
C LEU A 502 11.00 -6.72 7.75
N ALA A 503 11.03 -7.58 8.77
CA ALA A 503 10.14 -7.49 9.92
C ALA A 503 10.41 -6.21 10.73
N GLY A 504 11.68 -5.87 10.97
CA GLY A 504 12.06 -4.64 11.66
C GLY A 504 11.63 -3.36 10.92
N LEU A 505 11.81 -3.32 9.60
CA LEU A 505 11.31 -2.22 8.75
C LEU A 505 9.79 -2.08 8.87
N ASN A 506 9.06 -3.20 8.82
CA ASN A 506 7.59 -3.22 8.88
C ASN A 506 7.02 -2.93 10.27
N ALA A 507 7.70 -3.34 11.35
CA ALA A 507 7.29 -3.03 12.73
C ALA A 507 7.36 -1.52 13.04
N LEU A 508 8.25 -0.81 12.34
CA LEU A 508 8.42 0.64 12.43
C LEU A 508 7.56 1.40 11.41
N SER A 509 6.72 0.71 10.65
CA SER A 509 5.76 1.30 9.73
C SER A 509 4.41 1.41 10.43
N ASP A 510 3.92 2.63 10.69
CA ASP A 510 2.66 2.92 11.41
C ASP A 510 1.39 2.45 10.65
N GLY A 511 1.28 1.17 10.30
CA GLY A 511 0.12 0.52 9.67
C GLY A 511 -0.14 0.83 8.19
N GLY A 512 0.35 1.97 7.65
CA GLY A 512 0.05 2.41 6.28
C GLY A 512 1.13 2.13 5.21
N ASN A 513 2.36 1.81 5.62
CA ASN A 513 3.57 1.94 4.78
C ASN A 513 4.47 0.71 4.84
N GLN A 514 4.03 -0.43 4.31
CA GLN A 514 4.77 -1.69 4.42
C GLN A 514 5.90 -1.84 3.39
N TRP A 515 6.89 -2.64 3.74
CA TRP A 515 8.00 -3.11 2.91
C TRP A 515 7.75 -4.55 2.46
N GLY A 516 8.01 -4.81 1.19
CA GLY A 516 8.21 -6.14 0.61
C GLY A 516 9.65 -6.28 0.11
N ARG A 517 9.84 -7.05 -0.96
CA ARG A 517 11.10 -7.32 -1.63
C ARG A 517 11.00 -7.05 -3.12
N ILE A 518 12.11 -6.67 -3.75
CA ILE A 518 12.19 -6.51 -5.21
C ILE A 518 11.89 -7.87 -5.88
N PRO A 519 10.81 -7.98 -6.69
CA PRO A 519 10.35 -9.27 -7.25
C PRO A 519 11.16 -9.74 -8.46
N THR A 520 11.97 -8.87 -9.06
CA THR A 520 12.64 -9.15 -10.34
C THR A 520 14.03 -9.75 -10.13
N GLU A 521 14.38 -10.74 -10.97
CA GLU A 521 15.74 -11.29 -11.07
C GLU A 521 16.77 -10.22 -11.46
N GLY A 522 17.93 -10.22 -10.81
CA GLY A 522 19.03 -9.28 -11.04
C GLY A 522 19.86 -9.01 -9.78
N ASP A 523 20.71 -7.99 -9.83
CA ASP A 523 21.65 -7.66 -8.75
C ASP A 523 20.97 -7.25 -7.43
N PHE A 524 19.71 -6.82 -7.50
CA PHE A 524 18.93 -6.31 -6.36
C PHE A 524 17.80 -7.25 -5.93
N THR A 525 17.73 -8.48 -6.45
CA THR A 525 16.69 -9.44 -6.06
C THR A 525 16.69 -9.67 -4.55
N ASP A 526 15.48 -9.75 -4.00
CA ASP A 526 15.18 -9.92 -2.57
C ASP A 526 15.52 -8.72 -1.67
N TYR A 527 16.10 -7.64 -2.21
CA TYR A 527 16.33 -6.44 -1.41
C TYR A 527 15.00 -5.83 -0.96
N PRO A 528 14.91 -5.30 0.27
CA PRO A 528 13.69 -4.69 0.76
C PRO A 528 13.23 -3.54 -0.13
N MET A 529 11.95 -3.45 -0.42
CA MET A 529 11.38 -2.36 -1.21
C MET A 529 10.01 -2.00 -0.66
N PRO A 530 9.68 -0.72 -0.44
CA PRO A 530 8.32 -0.31 -0.10
C PRO A 530 7.30 -0.89 -1.08
N LEU A 531 6.17 -1.42 -0.58
CA LEU A 531 5.14 -2.04 -1.44
C LEU A 531 4.59 -1.05 -2.46
N ILE A 532 4.46 0.22 -2.08
CA ILE A 532 4.02 1.29 -2.99
C ILE A 532 4.98 1.52 -4.17
N CYS A 533 6.25 1.12 -4.03
CA CYS A 533 7.23 1.13 -5.11
C CYS A 533 7.19 -0.14 -5.97
N GLY A 534 6.32 -1.10 -5.68
CA GLY A 534 6.27 -2.39 -6.37
C GLY A 534 7.03 -3.51 -5.66
N GLY A 535 7.40 -3.32 -4.39
CA GLY A 535 7.86 -4.42 -3.55
C GLY A 535 6.78 -5.51 -3.45
N SER A 536 7.20 -6.76 -3.46
CA SER A 536 6.37 -7.95 -3.28
C SER A 536 6.60 -8.55 -1.90
N ILE A 537 5.54 -8.90 -1.19
CA ILE A 537 5.72 -9.62 0.08
C ILE A 537 6.05 -11.06 -0.30
N SER A 538 7.26 -11.53 0.03
CA SER A 538 7.70 -12.90 -0.25
C SER A 538 6.73 -13.89 0.41
N ASP A 539 6.34 -14.90 -0.37
CA ASP A 539 5.17 -15.75 -0.16
C ASP A 539 4.99 -16.34 1.25
N MET A 540 3.73 -16.46 1.67
CA MET A 540 3.37 -17.30 2.81
C MET A 540 3.97 -18.70 2.64
N LYS A 541 4.55 -19.27 3.71
CA LYS A 541 5.16 -20.61 3.65
C LYS A 541 4.11 -21.66 3.26
N GLY A 542 4.34 -22.41 2.19
CA GLY A 542 3.41 -23.40 1.63
C GLY A 542 3.11 -23.12 0.15
N THR A 543 2.35 -23.98 -0.51
CA THR A 543 1.91 -23.75 -1.91
C THR A 543 0.44 -23.36 -2.02
N GLY A 544 -0.26 -23.32 -0.88
CA GLY A 544 -1.70 -23.13 -0.78
C GLY A 544 -2.50 -24.33 -1.28
N SER A 545 -1.88 -25.51 -1.39
CA SER A 545 -2.55 -26.78 -1.67
C SER A 545 -3.06 -27.42 -0.37
N GLN A 546 -3.91 -28.44 -0.48
CA GLN A 546 -4.40 -29.14 0.72
C GLN A 546 -3.28 -29.85 1.47
N GLU A 547 -2.31 -30.44 0.75
CA GLU A 547 -1.15 -31.12 1.31
C GLU A 547 -0.08 -30.14 1.84
N SER A 548 -0.02 -28.93 1.27
CA SER A 548 0.93 -27.88 1.65
C SER A 548 0.20 -26.53 1.73
N PRO A 549 -0.59 -26.31 2.80
CA PRO A 549 -1.33 -25.07 2.99
C PRO A 549 -0.37 -23.91 3.28
N TYR A 550 -0.80 -22.69 2.97
CA TYR A 550 -0.13 -21.48 3.43
C TYR A 550 -0.22 -21.38 4.95
N LEU A 551 0.93 -21.29 5.62
CA LEU A 551 1.04 -21.27 7.07
C LEU A 551 0.97 -19.84 7.60
N ILE A 552 0.16 -19.66 8.64
CA ILE A 552 -0.03 -18.38 9.34
C ILE A 552 0.39 -18.61 10.80
N GLY A 553 1.51 -18.04 11.22
CA GLY A 553 2.06 -18.21 12.58
C GLY A 553 2.19 -16.91 13.37
N SER A 554 1.93 -15.77 12.73
CA SER A 554 2.07 -14.44 13.32
C SER A 554 0.96 -13.48 12.88
N GLU A 555 0.86 -12.34 13.56
CA GLU A 555 0.01 -11.22 13.13
C GLU A 555 0.35 -10.77 11.70
N THR A 556 1.65 -10.69 11.39
CA THR A 556 2.13 -10.30 10.05
C THR A 556 1.63 -11.26 8.98
N ASP A 557 1.69 -12.58 9.23
CA ASP A 557 1.18 -13.58 8.28
C ASP A 557 -0.34 -13.47 8.07
N LEU A 558 -1.10 -13.17 9.14
CA LEU A 558 -2.55 -13.03 9.06
C LEU A 558 -2.96 -11.78 8.26
N ARG A 559 -2.22 -10.68 8.41
CA ARG A 559 -2.40 -9.47 7.60
C ARG A 559 -1.98 -9.69 6.15
N LEU A 560 -0.91 -10.45 5.91
CA LEU A 560 -0.51 -10.87 4.56
C LEU A 560 -1.59 -11.72 3.90
N PHE A 561 -2.17 -12.69 4.60
CA PHE A 561 -3.30 -13.48 4.12
C PHE A 561 -4.46 -12.59 3.66
N GLN A 562 -4.85 -11.61 4.47
CA GLN A 562 -5.90 -10.67 4.12
C GLN A 562 -5.60 -9.97 2.78
N GLN A 563 -4.40 -9.42 2.62
CA GLN A 563 -3.99 -8.73 1.38
C GLN A 563 -3.93 -9.66 0.17
N THR A 564 -3.41 -10.88 0.33
CA THR A 564 -3.37 -11.88 -0.73
C THR A 564 -4.76 -12.22 -1.23
N VAL A 565 -5.75 -12.34 -0.33
CA VAL A 565 -7.15 -12.54 -0.72
C VAL A 565 -7.68 -11.35 -1.50
N GLU A 566 -7.40 -10.11 -1.06
CA GLU A 566 -7.81 -8.89 -1.78
C GLU A 566 -7.21 -8.78 -3.18
N GLN A 567 -6.10 -9.46 -3.46
CA GLN A 567 -5.46 -9.53 -4.79
C GLN A 567 -5.91 -10.75 -5.62
N GLY A 568 -6.87 -11.52 -5.14
CA GLY A 568 -7.42 -12.69 -5.84
C GLY A 568 -6.80 -14.04 -5.46
N GLY A 569 -5.83 -14.06 -4.53
CA GLY A 569 -5.20 -15.28 -4.01
C GLY A 569 -6.08 -16.12 -3.07
N GLY A 570 -7.36 -15.80 -2.95
CA GLY A 570 -8.33 -16.52 -2.13
C GLY A 570 -9.02 -17.70 -2.81
N VAL A 571 -8.81 -17.94 -4.11
CA VAL A 571 -9.53 -18.96 -4.88
C VAL A 571 -8.83 -20.32 -4.81
N ASP A 572 -9.55 -21.34 -4.31
CA ASP A 572 -9.08 -22.73 -4.22
C ASP A 572 -7.72 -22.91 -3.49
N LYS A 573 -7.44 -21.99 -2.55
CA LYS A 573 -6.24 -22.02 -1.70
C LYS A 573 -6.55 -22.49 -0.28
N TYR A 574 -5.58 -23.13 0.35
CA TYR A 574 -5.65 -23.58 1.74
C TYR A 574 -4.70 -22.76 2.61
N TYR A 575 -5.23 -22.23 3.71
CA TYR A 575 -4.53 -21.44 4.73
C TYR A 575 -4.71 -22.12 6.08
N LYS A 576 -3.67 -22.14 6.90
CA LYS A 576 -3.64 -22.89 8.16
C LYS A 576 -2.93 -22.11 9.26
N LEU A 577 -3.60 -21.89 10.39
CA LEU A 577 -2.93 -21.37 11.58
C LEU A 577 -1.96 -22.40 12.16
N THR A 578 -0.80 -21.92 12.62
CA THR A 578 0.26 -22.73 13.25
C THR A 578 0.57 -22.32 14.67
N ALA A 579 0.00 -21.19 15.11
CA ALA A 579 0.10 -20.66 16.46
C ALA A 579 -1.15 -19.83 16.76
N ASP A 580 -1.35 -19.53 18.04
CA ASP A 580 -2.34 -18.52 18.44
C ASP A 580 -1.81 -17.13 18.06
N ILE A 581 -2.68 -16.29 17.50
CA ILE A 581 -2.32 -14.97 16.97
C ILE A 581 -2.90 -13.89 17.86
N ASP A 582 -2.10 -12.94 18.31
CA ASP A 582 -2.54 -11.74 19.03
C ASP A 582 -2.81 -10.62 18.01
N MET A 583 -4.00 -10.02 18.04
CA MET A 583 -4.46 -8.95 17.16
C MET A 583 -4.96 -7.74 17.96
N SER A 584 -4.52 -7.60 19.22
CA SER A 584 -5.04 -6.59 20.15
C SER A 584 -4.53 -5.17 19.91
N GLU A 585 -3.42 -5.00 19.19
CA GLU A 585 -2.76 -3.69 19.03
C GLU A 585 -3.41 -2.82 17.94
N GLN A 586 -3.76 -3.40 16.79
CA GLN A 586 -4.18 -2.65 15.61
C GLN A 586 -5.42 -3.26 14.95
N PRO A 587 -6.41 -2.45 14.54
CA PRO A 587 -7.56 -2.93 13.78
C PRO A 587 -7.16 -3.73 12.53
N MET A 588 -7.93 -4.77 12.22
CA MET A 588 -7.75 -5.61 11.04
C MET A 588 -8.78 -5.23 9.96
N PRO A 589 -8.34 -4.96 8.72
CA PRO A 589 -9.23 -4.85 7.57
C PRO A 589 -9.99 -6.16 7.31
N ALA A 590 -11.17 -6.06 6.71
CA ALA A 590 -11.95 -7.25 6.36
C ALA A 590 -11.27 -8.06 5.25
N ILE A 591 -11.41 -9.38 5.32
CA ILE A 591 -10.94 -10.33 4.31
C ILE A 591 -12.02 -10.58 3.27
N GLY A 592 -11.65 -10.49 2.01
CA GLY A 592 -12.48 -10.82 0.87
C GLY A 592 -13.50 -9.74 0.53
N GLN A 593 -13.11 -8.47 0.62
CA GLN A 593 -13.97 -7.33 0.28
C GLN A 593 -13.96 -7.06 -1.23
N ALA A 594 -12.80 -6.91 -1.85
CA ALA A 594 -12.64 -6.73 -3.29
C ALA A 594 -12.79 -8.06 -4.03
N ASN A 595 -12.29 -9.15 -3.43
CA ASN A 595 -12.31 -10.49 -4.00
C ASN A 595 -12.79 -11.51 -2.96
N PRO A 596 -13.96 -12.15 -3.11
CA PRO A 596 -14.46 -13.11 -2.13
C PRO A 596 -13.48 -14.24 -1.82
N PHE A 597 -13.37 -14.61 -0.53
CA PHE A 597 -12.53 -15.74 -0.13
C PHE A 597 -13.21 -17.06 -0.50
N GLN A 598 -12.61 -17.79 -1.43
CA GLN A 598 -13.14 -19.04 -2.00
C GLN A 598 -12.32 -20.29 -1.62
N GLY A 599 -11.44 -20.15 -0.64
CA GLY A 599 -10.49 -21.17 -0.20
C GLY A 599 -10.94 -21.89 1.08
N THR A 600 -9.97 -22.47 1.79
CA THR A 600 -10.14 -23.02 3.14
C THR A 600 -9.22 -22.29 4.11
N PHE A 601 -9.77 -21.73 5.17
CA PHE A 601 -9.04 -21.21 6.32
C PHE A 601 -9.24 -22.16 7.50
N ASP A 602 -8.19 -22.87 7.88
CA ASP A 602 -8.18 -23.85 8.96
C ASP A 602 -7.49 -23.24 10.19
N GLY A 603 -8.26 -22.92 11.23
CA GLY A 603 -7.73 -22.47 12.50
C GLY A 603 -6.92 -23.53 13.22
N ASN A 604 -7.04 -24.82 12.85
CA ASN A 604 -6.22 -25.91 13.37
C ASN A 604 -6.16 -25.99 14.91
N GLY A 605 -7.23 -25.59 15.60
CA GLY A 605 -7.27 -25.56 17.06
C GLY A 605 -6.61 -24.35 17.71
N HIS A 606 -6.17 -23.38 16.92
CA HIS A 606 -5.58 -22.12 17.38
C HIS A 606 -6.61 -21.00 17.48
N SER A 607 -6.24 -19.96 18.22
CA SER A 607 -7.07 -18.76 18.41
C SER A 607 -6.49 -17.52 17.74
N ILE A 608 -7.38 -16.59 17.37
CA ILE A 608 -7.05 -15.19 17.11
C ILE A 608 -7.60 -14.39 18.29
N ASN A 609 -6.72 -13.73 19.02
CA ASN A 609 -7.01 -13.09 20.31
C ASN A 609 -7.08 -11.56 20.16
N GLY A 610 -8.00 -10.93 20.86
CA GLY A 610 -8.09 -9.47 20.96
C GLY A 610 -8.48 -8.75 19.66
N LEU A 611 -8.97 -9.49 18.65
CA LEU A 611 -9.21 -8.98 17.30
C LEU A 611 -10.18 -7.79 17.30
N VAL A 612 -9.68 -6.63 16.87
CA VAL A 612 -10.46 -5.44 16.53
C VAL A 612 -10.64 -5.41 15.01
N THR A 613 -11.86 -5.29 14.49
CA THR A 613 -12.12 -5.24 13.03
C THR A 613 -12.55 -3.86 12.58
N GLU A 614 -11.98 -3.34 11.50
CA GLU A 614 -12.29 -1.98 10.99
C GLU A 614 -13.76 -1.79 10.59
N LYS A 615 -14.39 -2.83 10.04
CA LYS A 615 -15.77 -2.80 9.54
C LYS A 615 -16.75 -3.61 10.38
N GLY A 616 -16.28 -4.16 11.49
CA GLY A 616 -17.09 -5.00 12.36
C GLY A 616 -17.25 -6.45 11.88
N TYR A 617 -16.31 -7.04 11.14
CA TYR A 617 -16.28 -8.48 10.78
C TYR A 617 -14.91 -8.90 10.24
N LEU A 618 -14.56 -10.19 10.40
CA LEU A 618 -13.30 -10.76 9.89
C LEU A 618 -13.35 -10.99 8.37
N PHE A 619 -14.35 -11.71 7.85
CA PHE A 619 -14.57 -11.90 6.42
C PHE A 619 -15.74 -11.04 5.93
N HIS A 620 -15.56 -10.32 4.82
CA HIS A 620 -16.67 -9.65 4.14
C HIS A 620 -17.48 -10.67 3.33
N TYR A 621 -16.90 -11.23 2.25
CA TYR A 621 -17.50 -12.29 1.45
C TYR A 621 -16.75 -13.62 1.63
N LEU A 622 -17.39 -14.58 2.32
CA LEU A 622 -16.90 -15.95 2.52
C LEU A 622 -17.61 -16.91 1.57
N GLN A 623 -16.99 -17.22 0.43
CA GLN A 623 -17.46 -18.20 -0.56
C GLN A 623 -16.61 -19.49 -0.51
N GLY A 624 -16.16 -19.85 0.69
CA GLY A 624 -15.24 -20.95 0.96
C GLY A 624 -15.49 -21.51 2.36
N THR A 625 -14.47 -22.11 2.98
CA THR A 625 -14.60 -22.72 4.31
C THR A 625 -13.75 -21.98 5.33
N VAL A 626 -14.34 -21.62 6.46
CA VAL A 626 -13.64 -21.32 7.72
C VAL A 626 -13.93 -22.45 8.69
N LYS A 627 -12.90 -23.06 9.26
CA LYS A 627 -13.09 -24.14 10.23
C LYS A 627 -12.07 -24.14 11.37
N ASN A 628 -12.39 -24.84 12.46
CA ASN A 628 -11.47 -25.13 13.56
C ASN A 628 -10.86 -23.87 14.19
N LEU A 629 -11.62 -22.77 14.20
CA LEU A 629 -11.13 -21.43 14.53
C LEU A 629 -11.77 -20.91 15.83
N THR A 630 -10.93 -20.36 16.69
CA THR A 630 -11.36 -19.60 17.85
C THR A 630 -11.10 -18.11 17.63
N LEU A 631 -12.11 -17.26 17.82
CA LEU A 631 -11.92 -15.82 18.04
C LEU A 631 -12.14 -15.52 19.52
N LEU A 632 -11.09 -15.12 20.23
CA LEU A 632 -11.15 -14.88 21.67
C LEU A 632 -10.93 -13.39 21.98
N ASP A 633 -11.67 -12.84 22.95
CA ASP A 633 -11.69 -11.39 23.20
C ASP A 633 -11.95 -10.57 21.92
N TYR A 634 -12.90 -11.03 21.10
CA TYR A 634 -13.30 -10.33 19.88
C TYR A 634 -13.91 -8.97 20.23
N LYS A 635 -13.42 -7.90 19.60
CA LYS A 635 -13.85 -6.51 19.83
C LYS A 635 -14.51 -5.99 18.56
N GLY A 636 -15.72 -6.47 18.31
CA GLY A 636 -16.52 -6.06 17.15
C GLY A 636 -17.14 -4.69 17.38
N LYS A 637 -16.75 -3.70 16.58
CA LYS A 637 -17.29 -2.34 16.63
C LYS A 637 -17.33 -1.73 15.24
N ALA A 638 -18.49 -1.21 14.83
CA ALA A 638 -18.62 -0.48 13.56
C ALA A 638 -19.64 0.66 13.68
N ASP A 639 -19.25 1.85 13.21
CA ASP A 639 -20.07 3.07 13.18
C ASP A 639 -20.49 3.47 11.76
N LYS A 640 -19.72 3.11 10.73
CA LYS A 640 -19.98 3.53 9.33
C LYS A 640 -21.02 2.65 8.63
N THR A 641 -21.01 1.35 8.88
CA THR A 641 -21.90 0.38 8.23
C THR A 641 -23.19 0.15 9.03
N GLY A 642 -23.15 0.42 10.34
CA GLY A 642 -24.15 -0.06 11.28
C GLY A 642 -24.25 -1.59 11.39
N ILE A 643 -23.27 -2.31 10.84
CA ILE A 643 -23.24 -3.77 10.78
C ILE A 643 -22.05 -4.26 11.59
N VAL A 644 -22.29 -5.16 12.54
CA VAL A 644 -21.24 -5.88 13.27
C VAL A 644 -21.58 -7.36 13.38
N THR A 645 -20.64 -8.21 12.98
CA THR A 645 -20.66 -9.65 13.20
C THR A 645 -19.23 -10.16 13.38
N SER A 646 -19.02 -11.39 13.84
CA SER A 646 -17.65 -11.85 14.09
C SER A 646 -16.96 -12.45 12.86
N ILE A 647 -17.37 -13.63 12.41
CA ILE A 647 -16.65 -14.43 11.41
C ILE A 647 -16.89 -13.89 10.01
N ALA A 648 -18.14 -13.75 9.56
CA ALA A 648 -18.42 -13.38 8.17
C ALA A 648 -19.67 -12.52 7.98
N CYS A 649 -19.58 -11.44 7.20
CA CYS A 649 -20.74 -10.63 6.81
C CYS A 649 -21.67 -11.40 5.85
N PHE A 650 -21.10 -12.02 4.82
CA PHE A 650 -21.85 -12.82 3.86
C PHE A 650 -21.20 -14.21 3.68
N VAL A 651 -21.97 -15.26 3.92
CA VAL A 651 -21.56 -16.66 3.75
C VAL A 651 -22.20 -17.19 2.47
N GLY A 652 -21.40 -17.44 1.44
CA GLY A 652 -21.76 -17.90 0.11
C GLY A 652 -22.15 -16.82 -0.91
N GLY A 653 -22.51 -15.62 -0.47
CA GLY A 653 -22.96 -14.53 -1.36
C GLY A 653 -21.91 -13.47 -1.68
N SER A 654 -22.17 -12.66 -2.70
CA SER A 654 -21.43 -11.45 -3.09
C SER A 654 -22.34 -10.20 -3.11
N ALA A 655 -21.77 -9.02 -3.37
CA ALA A 655 -22.48 -7.73 -3.43
C ALA A 655 -23.69 -7.73 -4.38
N ASP A 656 -23.61 -8.48 -5.48
CA ASP A 656 -24.67 -8.63 -6.48
C ASP A 656 -25.68 -9.73 -6.13
N GLY A 657 -25.57 -10.32 -4.93
CA GLY A 657 -26.42 -11.40 -4.45
C GLY A 657 -26.17 -12.74 -5.13
N LYS A 658 -25.11 -12.90 -5.94
CA LYS A 658 -24.79 -14.19 -6.57
C LYS A 658 -24.00 -15.10 -5.64
N VAL A 659 -24.16 -16.40 -5.87
CA VAL A 659 -23.39 -17.47 -5.20
C VAL A 659 -22.55 -18.15 -6.28
N SER A 660 -21.24 -17.90 -6.29
CA SER A 660 -20.29 -18.63 -7.14
C SER A 660 -19.87 -19.95 -6.51
N LYS A 661 -19.66 -19.96 -5.18
CA LYS A 661 -19.27 -21.11 -4.37
C LYS A 661 -19.93 -21.02 -2.98
N PRO A 662 -20.44 -22.13 -2.41
CA PRO A 662 -21.05 -22.12 -1.08
C PRO A 662 -20.04 -21.74 0.01
N GLY A 663 -20.51 -21.06 1.04
CA GLY A 663 -19.73 -20.75 2.24
C GLY A 663 -19.98 -21.74 3.38
N TYR A 664 -18.97 -21.99 4.20
CA TYR A 664 -19.04 -22.89 5.34
C TYR A 664 -18.32 -22.30 6.56
N ILE A 665 -18.99 -22.31 7.72
CA ILE A 665 -18.40 -22.05 9.03
C ILE A 665 -18.58 -23.32 9.85
N LYS A 666 -17.47 -23.97 10.26
CA LYS A 666 -17.52 -25.30 10.88
C LYS A 666 -16.59 -25.40 12.07
N ASN A 667 -17.06 -25.90 13.20
CA ASN A 667 -16.20 -26.10 14.37
C ASN A 667 -15.51 -24.78 14.78
N CYS A 668 -16.29 -23.72 14.98
CA CYS A 668 -15.75 -22.41 15.32
C CYS A 668 -16.42 -21.87 16.57
N TYR A 669 -15.68 -21.14 17.40
CA TYR A 669 -16.33 -20.35 18.43
C TYR A 669 -15.76 -18.96 18.56
N VAL A 670 -16.63 -18.07 19.02
CA VAL A 670 -16.31 -16.66 19.22
C VAL A 670 -16.67 -16.28 20.64
N SER A 671 -15.73 -15.64 21.33
CA SER A 671 -16.00 -14.93 22.57
C SER A 671 -15.58 -13.49 22.49
N GLY A 672 -16.44 -12.57 22.93
CA GLY A 672 -16.12 -11.15 22.90
C GLY A 672 -17.33 -10.22 23.00
N ASN A 673 -17.12 -8.97 22.62
CA ASN A 673 -18.10 -7.90 22.68
C ASN A 673 -18.44 -7.41 21.26
N ILE A 674 -19.73 -7.24 21.00
CA ILE A 674 -20.27 -6.71 19.75
C ILE A 674 -20.97 -5.40 20.08
N GLU A 675 -20.49 -4.28 19.51
CA GLU A 675 -21.05 -2.95 19.65
C GLU A 675 -21.45 -2.39 18.27
N ALA A 676 -22.73 -2.47 17.93
CA ALA A 676 -23.26 -1.92 16.68
C ALA A 676 -23.96 -0.57 16.92
N TYR A 677 -23.50 0.45 16.21
CA TYR A 677 -24.04 1.80 16.30
C TYR A 677 -24.79 2.14 15.03
N ARG A 678 -25.64 3.17 15.09
CA ARG A 678 -26.28 3.68 13.89
C ARG A 678 -25.25 4.20 12.90
N SER A 679 -25.42 3.82 11.63
CA SER A 679 -24.57 4.30 10.54
C SER A 679 -24.58 5.83 10.46
N SER A 680 -23.39 6.42 10.29
CA SER A 680 -23.20 7.84 9.98
C SER A 680 -23.50 8.18 8.51
N LEU A 681 -23.75 7.19 7.64
CA LEU A 681 -24.04 7.38 6.21
C LEU A 681 -25.54 7.63 5.97
N ALA A 682 -25.87 8.63 5.15
CA ALA A 682 -27.26 9.03 4.90
C ALA A 682 -28.11 7.97 4.16
N ALA A 683 -27.49 6.98 3.52
CA ALA A 683 -28.19 5.93 2.78
C ALA A 683 -28.49 4.68 3.61
N GLU A 684 -27.74 4.43 4.69
CA GLU A 684 -27.81 3.20 5.49
C GLU A 684 -28.32 3.55 6.88
N ASN A 685 -29.46 2.97 7.29
CA ASN A 685 -30.13 3.32 8.56
C ASN A 685 -30.39 2.15 9.49
N ASN A 686 -29.90 0.97 9.11
CA ASN A 686 -30.07 -0.24 9.91
C ASN A 686 -28.95 -0.34 10.93
N VAL A 687 -29.28 -0.98 12.05
CA VAL A 687 -28.29 -1.50 13.00
C VAL A 687 -28.44 -3.00 12.98
N GLU A 688 -27.38 -3.71 12.62
CA GLU A 688 -27.36 -5.15 12.44
C GLU A 688 -26.21 -5.75 13.28
N ALA A 689 -26.54 -6.62 14.25
CA ALA A 689 -25.57 -7.16 15.19
C ALA A 689 -25.75 -8.67 15.38
N THR A 690 -24.73 -9.47 15.03
CA THR A 690 -24.86 -10.93 15.04
C THR A 690 -23.64 -11.68 15.56
N GLY A 691 -23.84 -12.80 16.26
CA GLY A 691 -22.75 -13.49 16.95
C GLY A 691 -21.72 -14.19 16.07
N LEU A 692 -22.10 -14.78 14.93
CA LEU A 692 -21.18 -15.52 14.03
C LEU A 692 -21.16 -14.95 12.61
N CYS A 693 -22.32 -14.76 11.98
CA CYS A 693 -22.39 -14.27 10.61
C CYS A 693 -23.68 -13.51 10.32
N LEU A 694 -23.67 -12.56 9.38
CA LEU A 694 -24.88 -11.78 9.11
C LEU A 694 -25.81 -12.47 8.10
N ASN A 695 -25.32 -12.79 6.91
CA ASN A 695 -26.12 -13.35 5.82
C ASN A 695 -25.63 -14.74 5.42
N ILE A 696 -26.55 -15.68 5.26
CA ILE A 696 -26.24 -17.06 4.83
C ILE A 696 -26.99 -17.35 3.54
N TYR A 697 -26.25 -17.57 2.45
CA TYR A 697 -26.80 -17.78 1.10
C TYR A 697 -26.85 -19.26 0.71
N GLU A 698 -27.91 -19.69 0.04
CA GLU A 698 -28.05 -21.09 -0.40
C GLU A 698 -26.94 -21.50 -1.38
N PRO A 699 -26.25 -22.65 -1.17
CA PRO A 699 -26.48 -23.73 -0.20
C PRO A 699 -25.51 -23.75 1.02
N SER A 700 -25.13 -22.59 1.54
CA SER A 700 -24.14 -22.44 2.63
C SER A 700 -24.61 -22.97 3.98
N THR A 701 -23.67 -23.35 4.85
CA THR A 701 -23.96 -23.95 6.16
C THR A 701 -23.08 -23.39 7.28
N VAL A 702 -23.68 -23.22 8.46
CA VAL A 702 -22.98 -22.97 9.73
C VAL A 702 -23.23 -24.16 10.65
N GLU A 703 -22.19 -24.80 11.17
CA GLU A 703 -22.35 -26.00 12.02
C GLU A 703 -21.32 -26.09 13.13
N ASN A 704 -21.69 -26.76 14.22
CA ASN A 704 -20.82 -27.02 15.38
C ASN A 704 -20.10 -25.76 15.87
N SER A 705 -20.85 -24.67 16.03
CA SER A 705 -20.26 -23.37 16.30
C SER A 705 -21.05 -22.58 17.32
N TYR A 706 -20.38 -21.72 18.10
CA TYR A 706 -21.07 -20.91 19.10
C TYR A 706 -20.50 -19.51 19.28
N PHE A 707 -21.36 -18.61 19.76
CA PHE A 707 -20.99 -17.29 20.21
C PHE A 707 -21.24 -17.15 21.71
N LYS A 708 -20.26 -16.62 22.46
CA LYS A 708 -20.42 -16.25 23.87
C LYS A 708 -19.93 -14.83 24.14
N GLY A 709 -20.81 -13.92 24.54
CA GLY A 709 -20.39 -12.54 24.67
C GLY A 709 -21.45 -11.53 25.07
N SER A 710 -21.20 -10.27 24.73
CA SER A 710 -22.20 -9.21 24.85
C SER A 710 -22.57 -8.67 23.48
N ILE A 711 -23.85 -8.35 23.30
CA ILE A 711 -24.35 -7.64 22.11
C ILE A 711 -24.99 -6.34 22.58
N LYS A 712 -24.36 -5.24 22.21
CA LYS A 712 -24.79 -3.87 22.49
C LYS A 712 -25.14 -3.19 21.18
N VAL A 713 -26.34 -2.63 21.11
CA VAL A 713 -26.81 -1.90 19.94
C VAL A 713 -27.26 -0.50 20.33
N SER A 714 -26.97 0.50 19.50
CA SER A 714 -27.40 1.88 19.75
C SER A 714 -28.03 2.51 18.52
N SER A 715 -29.10 3.27 18.76
CA SER A 715 -29.76 4.17 17.80
C SER A 715 -28.94 5.43 17.47
N LYS A 716 -27.82 5.65 18.19
CA LYS A 716 -26.87 6.75 17.98
C LYS A 716 -25.65 6.26 17.23
N THR A 717 -24.91 7.19 16.63
CA THR A 717 -23.54 6.90 16.17
C THR A 717 -22.61 6.64 17.35
N VAL A 718 -21.41 6.14 17.08
CA VAL A 718 -20.39 5.91 18.11
C VAL A 718 -20.07 7.15 18.95
N ASP A 719 -20.13 8.35 18.34
CA ASP A 719 -19.92 9.64 19.01
C ASP A 719 -21.17 10.17 19.73
N GLY A 720 -22.24 9.38 19.77
CA GLY A 720 -23.51 9.76 20.40
C GLY A 720 -24.39 10.69 19.56
N GLN A 721 -24.06 10.92 18.28
CA GLN A 721 -24.85 11.80 17.41
C GLN A 721 -26.11 11.11 16.89
N ILE A 722 -27.15 11.92 16.67
CA ILE A 722 -28.40 11.48 16.05
C ILE A 722 -28.34 11.81 14.57
N VAL A 723 -28.31 10.78 13.72
CA VAL A 723 -28.28 10.95 12.26
C VAL A 723 -29.70 11.18 11.76
N ASN A 724 -29.94 12.31 11.09
CA ASN A 724 -31.20 12.58 10.38
C ASN A 724 -30.95 12.34 8.89
N SER A 725 -31.22 11.13 8.43
CA SER A 725 -31.00 10.73 7.05
C SER A 725 -32.31 10.68 6.26
N GLY A 726 -32.26 11.13 5.02
CA GLY A 726 -33.28 11.04 3.98
C GLY A 726 -32.60 11.36 2.65
N TYR A 727 -33.18 10.94 1.53
CA TYR A 727 -32.69 11.25 0.18
C TYR A 727 -32.32 12.75 0.06
N VAL A 728 -31.27 13.11 -0.70
CA VAL A 728 -30.93 14.53 -0.93
C VAL A 728 -32.18 15.25 -1.46
N GLY A 729 -32.80 16.08 -0.61
CA GLY A 729 -34.09 16.75 -0.89
C GLY A 729 -35.32 16.32 -0.06
N SER A 730 -35.22 15.34 0.86
CA SER A 730 -36.31 14.95 1.77
C SER A 730 -36.14 15.55 3.16
N SER A 731 -37.20 16.19 3.68
CA SER A 731 -37.27 16.76 5.05
C SER A 731 -37.77 15.76 6.11
N TYR A 732 -37.95 14.48 5.76
CA TYR A 732 -38.42 13.43 6.69
C TYR A 732 -37.31 12.44 7.05
N PRO A 733 -37.21 12.02 8.34
CA PRO A 733 -36.24 11.02 8.76
C PRO A 733 -36.61 9.64 8.19
N ALA A 734 -35.65 8.96 7.57
CA ALA A 734 -35.77 7.60 7.08
C ALA A 734 -36.11 6.61 8.21
N ALA A 735 -36.79 5.53 7.84
CA ALA A 735 -37.09 4.44 8.76
C ALA A 735 -35.78 3.79 9.23
N THR A 736 -35.68 3.56 10.53
CA THR A 736 -34.54 2.93 11.20
C THR A 736 -34.92 1.54 11.67
N TYR A 737 -34.16 0.52 11.31
CA TYR A 737 -34.45 -0.88 11.64
C TYR A 737 -33.33 -1.50 12.46
N LEU A 738 -33.69 -2.36 13.41
CA LEU A 738 -32.76 -3.11 14.23
C LEU A 738 -32.90 -4.61 13.95
N TYR A 739 -31.77 -5.26 13.65
CA TYR A 739 -31.68 -6.71 13.46
C TYR A 739 -30.58 -7.28 14.36
N VAL A 740 -30.98 -8.10 15.34
CA VAL A 740 -30.07 -8.76 16.28
C VAL A 740 -30.32 -10.24 16.23
N GLY A 741 -29.25 -11.02 16.04
CA GLY A 741 -29.29 -12.47 16.04
C GLY A 741 -28.13 -13.06 16.81
N GLY A 742 -28.40 -13.85 17.86
CA GLY A 742 -27.34 -14.43 18.69
C GLY A 742 -26.33 -15.27 17.90
N LEU A 743 -26.73 -15.86 16.77
CA LEU A 743 -25.85 -16.57 15.83
C LEU A 743 -25.78 -15.85 14.49
N ALA A 744 -26.93 -15.58 13.87
CA ALA A 744 -26.97 -15.04 12.52
C ALA A 744 -28.10 -14.04 12.24
N GLY A 745 -27.94 -13.26 11.17
CA GLY A 745 -28.92 -12.24 10.78
C GLY A 745 -30.05 -12.86 9.97
N LYS A 746 -29.77 -13.27 8.74
CA LYS A 746 -30.80 -13.80 7.84
C LYS A 746 -30.28 -14.86 6.88
N PHE A 747 -31.22 -15.64 6.37
CA PHE A 747 -31.00 -16.53 5.23
C PHE A 747 -31.43 -15.84 3.94
N SER A 748 -30.60 -15.97 2.90
CA SER A 748 -30.79 -15.33 1.60
C SER A 748 -30.91 -16.37 0.49
N LYS A 749 -31.97 -16.25 -0.31
CA LYS A 749 -32.26 -17.16 -1.44
C LYS A 749 -31.70 -16.61 -2.75
N VAL A 750 -31.03 -17.45 -3.52
CA VAL A 750 -30.43 -17.07 -4.83
C VAL A 750 -30.81 -18.04 -5.94
N THR A 751 -31.01 -19.33 -5.63
CA THR A 751 -31.44 -20.36 -6.59
C THR A 751 -32.29 -21.42 -5.88
N GLU A 752 -33.13 -22.19 -6.61
CA GLU A 752 -33.83 -23.35 -6.04
C GLU A 752 -32.86 -24.52 -5.82
N SER A 753 -32.02 -24.42 -4.78
CA SER A 753 -31.08 -25.48 -4.40
C SER A 753 -31.81 -26.66 -3.75
N THR A 754 -31.42 -27.89 -4.09
CA THR A 754 -31.87 -29.12 -3.41
C THR A 754 -31.24 -29.31 -2.03
N ASN A 755 -30.16 -28.56 -1.74
CA ASN A 755 -29.51 -28.49 -0.44
C ASN A 755 -29.78 -27.10 0.17
N PRO A 756 -30.81 -26.95 1.02
CA PRO A 756 -31.13 -25.67 1.66
C PRO A 756 -30.03 -25.22 2.61
N THR A 757 -29.96 -23.91 2.85
CA THR A 757 -29.09 -23.34 3.88
C THR A 757 -29.43 -23.87 5.26
N ALA A 758 -28.41 -24.01 6.10
CA ALA A 758 -28.61 -24.56 7.43
C ALA A 758 -27.73 -23.92 8.52
N ILE A 759 -28.29 -23.85 9.72
CA ILE A 759 -27.52 -23.70 10.97
C ILE A 759 -27.81 -24.93 11.83
N LYS A 760 -26.78 -25.68 12.20
CA LYS A 760 -26.95 -26.96 12.90
C LYS A 760 -26.02 -27.07 14.10
N GLN A 761 -26.52 -27.59 15.22
CA GLN A 761 -25.69 -27.93 16.38
C GLN A 761 -24.89 -26.70 16.86
N CYS A 762 -25.56 -25.57 17.00
CA CYS A 762 -24.94 -24.29 17.35
C CYS A 762 -25.63 -23.68 18.57
N TYR A 763 -24.95 -22.79 19.30
CA TYR A 763 -25.63 -22.02 20.34
C TYR A 763 -25.10 -20.60 20.50
N ALA A 764 -25.92 -19.71 21.04
CA ALA A 764 -25.51 -18.38 21.44
C ALA A 764 -25.74 -18.17 22.94
N SER A 765 -24.75 -17.65 23.64
CA SER A 765 -24.88 -17.26 25.05
C SER A 765 -24.46 -15.81 25.21
N PHE A 766 -25.41 -14.92 25.46
CA PHE A 766 -25.09 -13.49 25.42
C PHE A 766 -25.95 -12.61 26.30
N THR A 767 -25.35 -11.50 26.73
CA THR A 767 -26.09 -10.37 27.28
C THR A 767 -26.52 -9.42 26.18
N TYR A 768 -27.71 -8.84 26.33
CA TYR A 768 -28.27 -7.93 25.33
C TYR A 768 -28.57 -6.54 25.89
N GLU A 769 -28.00 -5.50 25.28
CA GLU A 769 -28.27 -4.09 25.61
C GLU A 769 -28.70 -3.31 24.36
N CYS A 770 -29.70 -2.45 24.51
CA CYS A 770 -30.22 -1.60 23.44
C CYS A 770 -30.38 -0.16 23.94
N ASP A 771 -29.63 0.77 23.35
CA ASP A 771 -29.73 2.21 23.60
C ASP A 771 -30.55 2.92 22.52
N GLU A 772 -31.74 3.36 22.90
CA GLU A 772 -32.67 4.09 22.02
C GLU A 772 -32.79 5.57 22.34
N THR A 773 -31.88 6.11 23.16
CA THR A 773 -31.95 7.52 23.59
C THR A 773 -31.71 8.52 22.45
N GLY A 774 -31.25 8.07 21.28
CA GLY A 774 -31.12 8.89 20.08
C GLY A 774 -32.42 8.95 19.27
N LYS A 775 -33.00 7.80 18.96
CA LYS A 775 -34.29 7.63 18.29
C LYS A 775 -34.78 6.19 18.45
N THR A 776 -36.06 5.99 18.74
CA THR A 776 -36.66 4.65 18.75
C THR A 776 -36.60 4.02 17.36
N PHE A 777 -36.23 2.74 17.30
CA PHE A 777 -36.26 2.00 16.04
C PHE A 777 -37.70 1.83 15.53
N ASN A 778 -37.90 1.99 14.22
CA ASN A 778 -39.21 1.83 13.57
C ASN A 778 -39.65 0.36 13.52
N SER A 779 -38.69 -0.55 13.38
CA SER A 779 -38.90 -2.00 13.58
C SER A 779 -37.71 -2.58 14.31
N LYS A 780 -37.97 -3.58 15.16
CA LYS A 780 -36.96 -4.31 15.90
C LYS A 780 -37.17 -5.78 15.76
N THR A 781 -36.06 -6.45 15.53
CA THR A 781 -36.01 -7.87 15.24
C THR A 781 -34.87 -8.40 16.10
N VAL A 782 -35.17 -8.90 17.30
CA VAL A 782 -34.16 -9.37 18.26
C VAL A 782 -34.42 -10.83 18.55
N TYR A 783 -33.52 -11.68 18.10
CA TYR A 783 -33.69 -13.12 18.15
C TYR A 783 -32.50 -13.82 18.79
N GLY A 784 -32.78 -14.84 19.60
CA GLY A 784 -31.77 -15.60 20.32
C GLY A 784 -30.81 -16.38 19.41
N THR A 785 -31.23 -16.76 18.20
CA THR A 785 -30.36 -17.40 17.21
C THR A 785 -30.35 -16.70 15.86
N ILE A 786 -31.48 -16.60 15.15
CA ILE A 786 -31.53 -16.08 13.77
C ILE A 786 -32.61 -15.03 13.61
N ALA A 787 -32.30 -13.92 12.94
CA ALA A 787 -33.18 -12.77 12.89
C ALA A 787 -34.29 -12.79 11.81
N ASP A 788 -34.19 -13.58 10.73
CA ASP A 788 -35.16 -13.57 9.61
C ASP A 788 -35.73 -14.96 9.22
N ARG A 789 -36.99 -14.95 8.77
CA ARG A 789 -37.95 -16.07 8.63
C ARG A 789 -38.30 -16.36 7.15
N SER A 790 -37.53 -17.21 6.49
CA SER A 790 -37.76 -17.67 5.10
C SER A 790 -38.07 -19.18 5.05
N SER A 791 -38.76 -19.63 4.01
CA SER A 791 -39.38 -20.97 3.93
C SER A 791 -38.43 -22.13 3.56
N HIS A 792 -37.13 -21.88 3.42
CA HIS A 792 -36.13 -22.85 2.95
C HIS A 792 -34.97 -23.01 3.96
N GLN A 793 -35.25 -22.81 5.25
CA GLN A 793 -34.24 -22.79 6.32
C GLN A 793 -34.22 -24.11 7.10
N ASN A 794 -33.01 -24.61 7.38
CA ASN A 794 -32.81 -25.74 8.29
C ASN A 794 -32.05 -25.31 9.54
N VAL A 795 -32.80 -24.97 10.60
CA VAL A 795 -32.24 -24.65 11.93
C VAL A 795 -32.46 -25.85 12.83
N ASN A 796 -31.40 -26.61 13.10
CA ASN A 796 -31.49 -27.88 13.83
C ASN A 796 -30.59 -27.87 15.05
N ASP A 797 -31.07 -28.41 16.16
CA ASP A 797 -30.28 -28.58 17.39
C ASP A 797 -29.53 -27.29 17.79
N CYS A 798 -30.24 -26.16 17.68
CA CYS A 798 -29.71 -24.85 18.02
C CYS A 798 -30.37 -24.32 19.27
N PHE A 799 -29.60 -23.66 20.12
CA PHE A 799 -30.05 -23.21 21.46
C PHE A 799 -29.56 -21.80 21.75
N TYR A 800 -30.16 -21.14 22.74
CA TYR A 800 -29.62 -19.88 23.23
C TYR A 800 -29.81 -19.69 24.73
N VAL A 801 -28.87 -18.95 25.33
CA VAL A 801 -28.94 -18.43 26.70
C VAL A 801 -28.85 -16.92 26.59
N CYS A 802 -29.83 -16.21 27.15
CA CYS A 802 -29.86 -14.75 27.14
C CYS A 802 -30.41 -14.21 28.45
N ASP A 803 -29.81 -13.13 28.94
CA ASP A 803 -30.22 -12.42 30.15
C ASP A 803 -31.61 -11.77 30.03
N LYS A 804 -32.12 -11.63 28.80
CA LYS A 804 -33.43 -11.05 28.49
C LYS A 804 -34.39 -12.06 27.88
N GLU A 805 -35.68 -11.80 28.05
CA GLU A 805 -36.71 -12.45 27.26
C GLU A 805 -36.76 -11.79 25.88
N ILE A 806 -36.40 -12.57 24.85
CA ILE A 806 -36.36 -12.16 23.45
C ILE A 806 -37.07 -13.22 22.61
N ASP A 807 -37.70 -12.80 21.52
CA ASP A 807 -38.41 -13.69 20.61
C ASP A 807 -37.45 -14.72 20.02
N ASN A 808 -37.90 -15.97 19.78
CA ASN A 808 -37.08 -16.97 19.06
C ASN A 808 -37.87 -18.16 18.49
N TYR A 809 -37.21 -18.89 17.60
CA TYR A 809 -37.63 -20.19 17.06
C TYR A 809 -36.99 -21.39 17.72
N THR A 810 -35.82 -21.16 18.30
CA THR A 810 -35.02 -22.20 18.95
C THR A 810 -35.24 -22.15 20.45
N GLU A 811 -34.90 -23.23 21.14
CA GLU A 811 -35.14 -23.37 22.57
C GLU A 811 -34.23 -22.41 23.36
N LYS A 812 -34.86 -21.58 24.21
CA LYS A 812 -34.16 -20.80 25.24
C LYS A 812 -33.84 -21.73 26.40
N LEU A 813 -32.59 -21.70 26.87
CA LEU A 813 -32.15 -22.41 28.05
C LEU A 813 -32.02 -21.44 29.23
N GLY A 814 -32.21 -21.95 30.45
CA GLY A 814 -32.07 -21.18 31.68
C GLY A 814 -30.62 -20.94 32.07
N SER A 815 -29.71 -21.84 31.66
CA SER A 815 -28.27 -21.70 31.87
C SER A 815 -27.44 -22.46 30.83
N GLU A 816 -26.16 -22.14 30.75
CA GLU A 816 -25.21 -22.88 29.89
C GLU A 816 -25.01 -24.33 30.33
N SER A 817 -25.29 -24.67 31.59
CA SER A 817 -25.10 -26.03 32.11
C SER A 817 -25.97 -27.07 31.39
N GLU A 818 -27.14 -26.66 30.90
CA GLU A 818 -28.08 -27.50 30.15
C GLU A 818 -27.52 -27.91 28.78
N LEU A 819 -26.58 -27.12 28.22
CA LEU A 819 -26.00 -27.38 26.90
C LEU A 819 -25.21 -28.69 26.85
N ASN A 820 -24.65 -29.16 27.96
CA ASN A 820 -23.90 -30.41 27.99
C ASN A 820 -24.76 -31.63 27.65
N ASP A 821 -26.03 -31.63 28.06
CA ASP A 821 -26.96 -32.72 27.76
C ASP A 821 -27.61 -32.56 26.39
N LYS A 822 -27.69 -31.33 25.87
CA LYS A 822 -28.22 -31.03 24.54
C LYS A 822 -27.19 -31.27 23.43
N LEU A 823 -25.97 -30.74 23.56
CA LEU A 823 -24.95 -30.75 22.51
C LEU A 823 -23.78 -31.70 22.80
N GLY A 824 -23.46 -31.97 24.06
CA GLY A 824 -22.25 -32.72 24.43
C GLY A 824 -22.22 -34.20 24.01
N GLY A 825 -23.31 -34.73 23.43
CA GLY A 825 -23.37 -36.06 22.82
C GLY A 825 -23.28 -36.07 21.30
N PHE A 826 -23.24 -34.91 20.64
CA PHE A 826 -23.11 -34.81 19.19
C PHE A 826 -21.65 -34.97 18.75
N SER A 827 -21.45 -35.52 17.55
CA SER A 827 -20.14 -35.58 16.92
C SER A 827 -19.58 -34.16 16.71
N GLY A 828 -18.33 -33.92 17.10
CA GLY A 828 -17.72 -32.58 17.07
C GLY A 828 -17.89 -31.78 18.37
N TRP A 829 -18.52 -32.37 19.40
CA TRP A 829 -18.68 -31.76 20.72
C TRP A 829 -18.17 -32.69 21.83
N LYS A 830 -17.66 -32.10 22.92
CA LYS A 830 -17.36 -32.81 24.16
C LYS A 830 -18.11 -32.17 25.31
N LYS A 831 -18.63 -32.98 26.24
CA LYS A 831 -19.17 -32.48 27.51
C LYS A 831 -18.06 -31.76 28.29
N GLY A 832 -18.20 -30.46 28.51
CA GLY A 832 -17.20 -29.66 29.22
C GLY A 832 -17.63 -29.33 30.65
N CYS A 833 -16.72 -28.74 31.42
CA CYS A 833 -16.95 -28.42 32.84
C CYS A 833 -18.02 -27.34 33.03
N TYR A 834 -17.96 -26.30 32.19
CA TYR A 834 -18.90 -25.17 32.22
C TYR A 834 -20.07 -25.41 31.27
N ARG A 835 -19.70 -25.81 30.06
CA ARG A 835 -20.55 -25.95 28.87
C ARG A 835 -19.83 -26.89 27.90
N PRO A 836 -20.49 -27.42 26.87
CA PRO A 836 -19.83 -28.30 25.92
C PRO A 836 -18.78 -27.53 25.12
N VAL A 837 -17.67 -28.19 24.79
CA VAL A 837 -16.60 -27.61 23.98
C VAL A 837 -16.65 -28.17 22.55
N VAL A 838 -16.29 -27.34 21.58
CA VAL A 838 -16.24 -27.71 20.17
C VAL A 838 -14.90 -28.42 19.89
N GLU A 839 -14.95 -29.57 19.23
CA GLU A 839 -13.76 -30.27 18.80
C GLU A 839 -13.12 -29.56 17.61
N GLY A 840 -11.79 -29.45 17.62
CA GLY A 840 -11.03 -28.76 16.57
C GLY A 840 -10.82 -27.27 16.82
N THR A 841 -11.43 -26.67 17.84
CA THR A 841 -11.11 -25.31 18.29
C THR A 841 -10.09 -25.30 19.44
N LYS A 842 -9.72 -24.13 19.95
CA LYS A 842 -8.91 -24.00 21.15
C LYS A 842 -9.69 -24.50 22.38
N TYR A 843 -9.24 -25.59 23.01
CA TYR A 843 -9.79 -26.09 24.27
C TYR A 843 -8.71 -26.83 25.06
N TYR A 844 -8.99 -27.02 26.35
CA TYR A 844 -8.11 -27.67 27.29
C TYR A 844 -8.77 -28.94 27.84
N THR A 845 -7.95 -29.98 28.04
CA THR A 845 -8.36 -31.13 28.83
C THR A 845 -7.93 -30.88 30.27
N ALA A 846 -8.82 -31.13 31.23
CA ALA A 846 -8.53 -30.95 32.65
C ALA A 846 -9.00 -32.15 33.47
N THR A 847 -8.40 -32.35 34.64
CA THR A 847 -8.87 -33.35 35.62
C THR A 847 -9.43 -32.67 36.84
N LEU A 848 -10.62 -33.08 37.27
CA LEU A 848 -11.22 -32.64 38.53
C LEU A 848 -10.40 -33.17 39.72
N PRO A 849 -10.43 -32.47 40.87
CA PRO A 849 -9.76 -32.90 42.10
C PRO A 849 -10.50 -34.01 42.86
N ASP A 850 -11.44 -34.72 42.22
CA ASP A 850 -12.14 -35.87 42.81
C ASP A 850 -11.24 -37.12 42.87
N GLU A 851 -11.61 -38.09 43.71
CA GLU A 851 -10.82 -39.33 43.90
C GLU A 851 -10.65 -40.12 42.59
N SER A 852 -11.64 -40.06 41.70
CA SER A 852 -11.63 -40.71 40.39
C SER A 852 -10.80 -39.98 39.32
N ARG A 853 -10.30 -38.77 39.61
CA ARG A 853 -9.62 -37.88 38.66
C ARG A 853 -10.41 -37.71 37.36
N THR A 854 -11.70 -37.43 37.48
CA THR A 854 -12.61 -37.31 36.34
C THR A 854 -12.08 -36.33 35.30
N VAL A 855 -12.00 -36.76 34.04
CA VAL A 855 -11.59 -35.90 32.92
C VAL A 855 -12.74 -35.02 32.49
N THR A 856 -12.46 -33.73 32.30
CA THR A 856 -13.38 -32.72 31.79
C THR A 856 -12.69 -31.84 30.76
N TYR A 857 -13.44 -30.96 30.10
CA TYR A 857 -12.93 -30.07 29.07
C TYR A 857 -13.32 -28.62 29.33
N LEU A 858 -12.44 -27.69 28.99
CA LEU A 858 -12.61 -26.24 29.16
C LEU A 858 -12.35 -25.56 27.82
N ASP A 859 -13.20 -24.61 27.42
CA ASP A 859 -12.81 -23.67 26.36
C ASP A 859 -11.84 -22.61 26.92
N ALA A 860 -11.29 -21.78 26.06
CA ALA A 860 -10.36 -20.73 26.48
C ALA A 860 -11.06 -19.48 27.08
N ILE A 861 -12.32 -19.58 27.51
CA ILE A 861 -13.09 -18.44 28.01
C ILE A 861 -13.00 -18.40 29.55
N PRO A 862 -12.46 -17.33 30.17
CA PRO A 862 -12.36 -17.24 31.62
C PRO A 862 -13.76 -17.15 32.29
N GLU A 863 -14.23 -18.24 32.89
CA GLU A 863 -15.50 -18.28 33.64
C GLU A 863 -15.34 -18.97 34.99
N ALA A 864 -16.04 -18.48 36.02
CA ALA A 864 -15.95 -19.01 37.38
C ALA A 864 -16.43 -20.48 37.45
N ASN A 865 -15.69 -21.32 38.21
CA ASN A 865 -16.06 -22.71 38.46
C ASN A 865 -17.49 -22.83 38.99
N THR A 866 -18.30 -23.68 38.35
CA THR A 866 -19.67 -24.01 38.79
C THR A 866 -19.65 -24.77 40.11
N THR A 867 -18.54 -25.47 40.41
CA THR A 867 -18.30 -26.10 41.71
C THR A 867 -17.32 -25.24 42.51
N PRO A 868 -17.75 -24.66 43.64
CA PRO A 868 -16.90 -23.79 44.44
C PRO A 868 -15.61 -24.49 44.88
N ASN A 869 -14.49 -23.75 44.81
CA ASN A 869 -13.16 -24.15 45.30
C ASN A 869 -12.54 -25.42 44.68
N TYR A 870 -13.08 -25.91 43.56
CA TYR A 870 -12.44 -26.99 42.79
C TYR A 870 -11.35 -26.41 41.89
N ILE A 871 -10.11 -26.85 42.10
CA ILE A 871 -8.98 -26.53 41.24
C ILE A 871 -8.70 -27.68 40.29
N MET A 872 -8.83 -27.40 39.00
CA MET A 872 -8.66 -28.40 37.95
C MET A 872 -7.23 -28.39 37.43
N ASN A 873 -6.56 -29.54 37.36
CA ASN A 873 -5.26 -29.61 36.70
C ASN A 873 -5.49 -29.61 35.19
N VAL A 874 -5.00 -28.58 34.51
CA VAL A 874 -5.08 -28.47 33.05
C VAL A 874 -3.87 -29.14 32.42
N LYS A 875 -4.12 -29.93 31.37
CA LYS A 875 -3.07 -30.48 30.53
C LYS A 875 -2.63 -29.43 29.51
N THR A 876 -1.35 -29.06 29.57
CA THR A 876 -0.69 -28.12 28.66
C THR A 876 0.34 -28.82 27.76
N SER A 877 0.92 -28.07 26.82
CA SER A 877 2.10 -28.46 26.04
C SER A 877 3.37 -28.52 26.91
N ASP A 878 4.46 -29.03 26.33
CA ASP A 878 5.79 -29.04 26.98
C ASP A 878 6.31 -27.63 27.31
N ASP A 879 5.84 -26.61 26.58
CA ASP A 879 6.00 -25.20 26.90
C ASP A 879 4.63 -24.56 27.21
N PRO A 880 4.22 -24.48 28.47
CA PRO A 880 2.95 -23.86 28.87
C PRO A 880 2.94 -22.33 28.73
N TYR A 881 4.11 -21.67 28.68
CA TYR A 881 4.18 -20.20 28.60
C TYR A 881 3.83 -19.67 27.21
N ALA A 882 3.99 -20.49 26.18
CA ALA A 882 3.55 -20.16 24.82
C ALA A 882 2.03 -19.93 24.72
N ASP A 883 1.24 -20.56 25.58
CA ASP A 883 -0.21 -20.41 25.62
C ASP A 883 -0.62 -19.40 26.69
N LYS A 884 -0.73 -18.12 26.32
CA LYS A 884 -1.09 -17.05 27.26
C LYS A 884 -2.49 -17.20 27.86
N MET A 885 -3.40 -17.95 27.22
CA MET A 885 -4.81 -17.99 27.60
C MET A 885 -5.08 -18.94 28.76
N VAL A 886 -4.37 -20.06 28.83
CA VAL A 886 -4.52 -21.00 29.95
C VAL A 886 -4.23 -20.33 31.31
N TRP A 887 -3.32 -19.37 31.31
CA TRP A 887 -2.93 -18.58 32.50
C TRP A 887 -3.96 -17.56 32.95
N GLN A 888 -4.99 -17.30 32.14
CA GLN A 888 -6.10 -16.41 32.49
C GLN A 888 -7.33 -17.17 33.00
N LEU A 889 -7.34 -18.49 32.84
CA LEU A 889 -8.46 -19.31 33.31
C LEU A 889 -8.52 -19.29 34.84
N PRO A 890 -9.72 -19.11 35.42
CA PRO A 890 -9.90 -19.17 36.86
C PRO A 890 -9.91 -20.62 37.34
N ASN A 891 -9.45 -20.83 38.58
CA ASN A 891 -9.53 -22.11 39.28
C ASN A 891 -8.88 -23.29 38.51
N VAL A 892 -7.81 -23.01 37.76
CA VAL A 892 -6.98 -24.05 37.13
C VAL A 892 -5.57 -24.07 37.73
N ALA A 893 -4.98 -25.25 37.77
CA ALA A 893 -3.57 -25.47 38.02
C ALA A 893 -2.87 -25.79 36.69
N VAL A 894 -1.85 -25.01 36.34
CA VAL A 894 -1.01 -25.19 35.16
C VAL A 894 0.32 -25.78 35.58
N TYR A 895 0.59 -27.02 35.16
CA TYR A 895 1.87 -27.66 35.46
C TYR A 895 2.95 -27.16 34.50
N VAL A 896 4.09 -26.73 35.05
CA VAL A 896 5.29 -26.33 34.31
C VAL A 896 6.35 -27.41 34.46
N PRO A 897 6.57 -28.26 33.44
CA PRO A 897 7.46 -29.42 33.55
C PRO A 897 8.92 -29.06 33.88
N SER A 898 9.44 -27.97 33.32
CA SER A 898 10.81 -27.50 33.53
C SER A 898 11.09 -27.09 34.98
N GLU A 899 10.04 -26.72 35.72
CA GLU A 899 10.11 -26.24 37.10
C GLU A 899 9.54 -27.24 38.11
N GLN A 900 8.97 -28.36 37.62
CA GLN A 900 8.24 -29.34 38.44
C GLN A 900 7.26 -28.65 39.39
N THR A 901 6.51 -27.67 38.88
CA THR A 901 5.66 -26.80 39.71
C THR A 901 4.29 -26.64 39.07
N ASP A 902 3.24 -26.81 39.86
CA ASP A 902 1.88 -26.41 39.53
C ASP A 902 1.66 -24.93 39.89
N TYR A 903 1.19 -24.16 38.93
CA TYR A 903 0.86 -22.76 39.11
C TYR A 903 -0.66 -22.54 39.12
N ILE A 904 -1.17 -21.92 40.19
CA ILE A 904 -2.59 -21.57 40.37
C ILE A 904 -2.70 -20.05 40.44
N LEU A 905 -2.81 -19.37 39.30
CA LEU A 905 -2.69 -17.90 39.27
C LEU A 905 -4.01 -17.16 39.53
N ASN A 906 -5.16 -17.75 39.20
CA ASN A 906 -6.47 -17.08 39.28
C ASN A 906 -7.47 -17.88 40.11
N CYS A 907 -7.11 -18.32 41.32
CA CYS A 907 -8.03 -19.05 42.17
C CYS A 907 -8.98 -18.09 42.89
N LYS A 908 -10.28 -18.19 42.60
CA LYS A 908 -11.35 -17.52 43.35
C LYS A 908 -11.90 -18.47 44.40
N LEU A 909 -11.76 -18.09 45.67
CA LEU A 909 -12.26 -18.86 46.80
C LEU A 909 -13.63 -18.37 47.26
N ASP A 910 -14.54 -19.32 47.43
CA ASP A 910 -15.79 -19.20 48.16
C ASP A 910 -15.56 -19.64 49.61
N GLN A 911 -15.82 -18.75 50.57
CA GLN A 911 -15.60 -19.01 52.00
C GLN A 911 -16.53 -20.08 52.58
N THR A 912 -17.58 -20.47 51.86
CA THR A 912 -18.58 -21.45 52.32
C THR A 912 -18.22 -22.90 51.98
N HIS A 913 -17.12 -23.13 51.24
CA HIS A 913 -16.74 -24.44 50.73
C HIS A 913 -15.28 -24.78 51.06
N ASP A 914 -14.96 -26.08 51.15
CA ASP A 914 -13.59 -26.55 51.33
C ASP A 914 -12.77 -26.39 50.05
N PHE A 915 -11.48 -26.08 50.20
CA PHE A 915 -10.52 -26.11 49.10
C PHE A 915 -10.29 -27.55 48.60
N LYS A 916 -10.47 -27.78 47.29
CA LYS A 916 -10.26 -29.10 46.65
C LYS A 916 -9.25 -28.97 45.52
N TYR A 917 -8.09 -29.59 45.72
CA TYR A 917 -6.99 -29.60 44.77
C TYR A 917 -6.15 -30.86 44.97
N THR A 918 -5.78 -31.52 43.86
CA THR A 918 -4.84 -32.65 43.85
C THR A 918 -3.62 -32.25 43.02
N PRO A 919 -2.44 -32.05 43.64
CA PRO A 919 -1.25 -31.62 42.91
C PRO A 919 -0.78 -32.70 41.94
N THR A 920 -0.09 -32.25 40.89
CA THR A 920 0.66 -33.11 39.99
C THR A 920 1.71 -33.88 40.80
N SER A 921 1.83 -35.19 40.56
CA SER A 921 2.69 -36.06 41.36
C SER A 921 4.15 -35.57 41.34
N GLY A 922 4.68 -35.24 42.52
CA GLY A 922 6.05 -34.75 42.69
C GLY A 922 6.23 -33.25 42.43
N ALA A 923 5.18 -32.52 42.09
CA ALA A 923 5.26 -31.09 41.82
C ALA A 923 5.19 -30.24 43.11
N ALA A 924 5.93 -29.13 43.14
CA ALA A 924 5.65 -28.03 44.05
C ALA A 924 4.35 -27.31 43.62
N THR A 925 3.75 -26.48 44.48
CA THR A 925 2.59 -25.65 44.12
C THR A 925 2.86 -24.20 44.47
N LYS A 926 2.66 -23.30 43.51
CA LYS A 926 2.71 -21.84 43.68
C LYS A 926 1.42 -21.23 43.18
N GLY A 927 0.97 -20.13 43.76
CA GLY A 927 -0.26 -19.52 43.27
C GLY A 927 -0.70 -18.27 44.02
N GLN A 928 -1.79 -17.71 43.53
CA GLN A 928 -2.50 -16.59 44.12
C GLN A 928 -3.94 -17.01 44.40
N LEU A 929 -4.39 -16.74 45.63
CA LEU A 929 -5.74 -17.00 46.09
C LEU A 929 -6.47 -15.67 46.27
N ILE A 930 -7.58 -15.53 45.57
CA ILE A 930 -8.42 -14.34 45.55
C ILE A 930 -9.71 -14.66 46.31
N TYR A 931 -10.01 -13.90 47.35
CA TYR A 931 -11.23 -14.06 48.14
C TYR A 931 -11.74 -12.68 48.57
N ASN A 932 -13.05 -12.47 48.50
CA ASN A 932 -13.65 -11.20 48.93
C ASN A 932 -13.77 -11.19 50.45
N LEU A 933 -13.29 -10.12 51.09
CA LEU A 933 -13.50 -9.88 52.53
C LEU A 933 -14.90 -9.32 52.75
N THR A 934 -15.84 -10.15 53.21
CA THR A 934 -17.19 -9.70 53.59
C THR A 934 -17.22 -9.39 55.07
N GLN A 935 -17.33 -8.11 55.44
CA GLN A 935 -17.42 -7.70 56.84
C GLN A 935 -18.71 -8.27 57.46
N THR A 936 -18.56 -9.30 58.31
CA THR A 936 -19.65 -9.81 59.13
C THR A 936 -19.55 -9.24 60.55
N ASP A 937 -20.65 -9.26 61.30
CA ASP A 937 -20.76 -8.74 62.68
C ASP A 937 -19.81 -9.43 63.67
N LYS A 938 -19.15 -10.51 63.24
CA LYS A 938 -18.17 -11.27 64.00
C LYS A 938 -16.81 -11.06 63.33
N GLY A 939 -16.02 -10.15 63.90
CA GLY A 939 -14.71 -9.78 63.39
C GLY A 939 -13.76 -10.97 63.21
N TYR A 940 -12.80 -10.78 62.30
CA TYR A 940 -11.71 -11.64 61.82
C TYR A 940 -12.07 -12.64 60.71
N HIS A 941 -11.35 -12.54 59.59
CA HIS A 941 -11.23 -13.57 58.55
C HIS A 941 -9.90 -14.31 58.77
N MET A 942 -9.92 -15.65 58.88
CA MET A 942 -8.70 -16.46 58.94
C MET A 942 -8.61 -17.33 57.70
N ILE A 943 -7.47 -17.31 57.02
CA ILE A 943 -7.12 -18.29 55.99
C ILE A 943 -6.08 -19.23 56.57
N CYS A 944 -6.41 -20.52 56.61
CA CYS A 944 -5.47 -21.57 56.95
C CYS A 944 -5.09 -22.30 55.66
N LEU A 945 -3.87 -22.07 55.17
CA LEU A 945 -3.32 -22.80 54.03
C LEU A 945 -2.46 -23.96 54.53
N PRO A 946 -2.65 -25.19 54.04
CA PRO A 946 -1.73 -26.28 54.34
C PRO A 946 -0.40 -26.07 53.59
N GLY A 947 0.70 -25.83 54.31
CA GLY A 947 2.04 -25.70 53.72
C GLY A 947 2.95 -24.74 54.49
N VAL A 948 4.20 -24.61 54.02
CA VAL A 948 5.12 -23.55 54.46
C VAL A 948 4.79 -22.30 53.64
N VAL A 949 4.42 -21.21 54.31
CA VAL A 949 4.30 -19.89 53.68
C VAL A 949 5.70 -19.26 53.75
N GLU A 950 6.45 -19.35 52.65
CA GLU A 950 7.73 -18.64 52.47
C GLU A 950 7.54 -17.28 51.80
#